data_AF-A0A1S3WT67-F1
#
_entry.id   AF-A0A1S3WT67-F1
#
_cell.length_a   1.000
_cell.length_b   1.000
_cell.length_c   1.000
_cell.angle_alpha   90.00
_cell.angle_beta   90.00
_cell.angle_gamma   90.00
#
_symmetry.space_group_name_H-M   'P 1'
#
loop_
_entity.id
_entity.type
_entity.pdbx_description
1 polymer ?
#
loop_
_entity_poly.entity_id
_entity_poly.type
_entity_poly.pdbx_seq_one_letter_code
_entity_poly.pdbx_strand_id
1 'polypeptide(L)'
;MLEVLRVLSTSSEALQQAVIFLFNGAEENVLQASHGFITQHPWTTSIRAFINLEAAGVGGKELVFQTGPENPWLVQAYVSAAKHPFASVVAQEVFQSGIIPSDTDFRIYRDFGNIPGIDLAFIENGYIYHTKYDTSDRILTDSIQRAGDNILSVLKYLATSDILASSSKYQHGNMVFFDVLGLFVIAYPSRVGSIINCMVVMAVILYLGNKLLQPKHKTANYIKDFFCGLGITLIGWFMSLVTVLIIAVFISLIGQSLSWYNHFYVSVCLYGTAAVAKIIFIHSLAKRFYYVNASDQYLGEVFFDISLFVHCGFLIALTYQGLCSAFISAIWVAFPLLTKLCVHKDFKQHGAQGKFVAIYLLGMFIPYTYALYLIWAVFEMFTPILGRSGSEIPPDVVLASILAGCTMVLSSYFINFIYLVKGTKKTLITLTVVCTVTFLLVCCGTFFPYSSNLASPKPKRVFLQHMTRTFHGLDGDIVKQDSGIWINGFDYTGMSHITPHIPEINDTIRAHCEENAPLCGFPWYLPVHFLIRKNWYLPAPEVSPRDPPQFRILSREKTSWDSVKLTFEATGPSHMSFYIRTHKGSTLSQWSLGNGTPVTSKGGDYFVFYSHGLQAPAWRFWIEVQVLEEQPEGMVTVAIAAHYFSGVNKRSSQVDALKEKFPDWTFPSAWVCTYNLFVF
;
A
#
# COMPACT_ATOMS: atom_id res chain seq x y z
N MET A 1 -23.12 -10.20 1.23
CA MET A 1 -23.81 -10.66 -0.01
C MET A 1 -25.03 -11.54 0.26
N LEU A 2 -24.91 -12.68 0.95
CA LEU A 2 -26.03 -13.61 1.18
C LEU A 2 -27.27 -12.93 1.81
N GLU A 3 -27.07 -12.05 2.78
CA GLU A 3 -28.16 -11.33 3.42
C GLU A 3 -28.86 -10.33 2.47
N VAL A 4 -28.09 -9.62 1.65
CA VAL A 4 -28.63 -8.71 0.61
C VAL A 4 -29.46 -9.51 -0.40
N LEU A 5 -28.98 -10.69 -0.82
CA LEU A 5 -29.72 -11.60 -1.69
C LEU A 5 -31.04 -12.04 -1.05
N ARG A 6 -31.04 -12.43 0.23
CA ARG A 6 -32.25 -12.82 0.98
C ARG A 6 -33.27 -11.67 1.05
N VAL A 7 -32.80 -10.45 1.32
CA VAL A 7 -33.68 -9.28 1.41
C VAL A 7 -34.25 -8.91 0.04
N LEU A 8 -33.46 -8.95 -1.03
CA LEU A 8 -33.95 -8.66 -2.38
C LEU A 8 -34.91 -9.74 -2.90
N SER A 9 -34.66 -11.02 -2.64
CA SER A 9 -35.51 -12.12 -3.14
C SER A 9 -36.90 -12.17 -2.48
N THR A 10 -37.05 -11.53 -1.31
CA THR A 10 -38.32 -11.43 -0.58
C THR A 10 -38.97 -10.05 -0.70
N SER A 11 -38.32 -9.12 -1.43
CA SER A 11 -38.83 -7.78 -1.67
C SER A 11 -39.99 -7.80 -2.65
N SER A 12 -41.03 -7.00 -2.40
CA SER A 12 -42.11 -6.75 -3.37
C SER A 12 -41.75 -5.72 -4.44
N GLU A 13 -40.63 -5.02 -4.27
CA GLU A 13 -40.12 -4.01 -5.20
C GLU A 13 -39.61 -4.68 -6.49
N ALA A 14 -40.20 -4.30 -7.62
CA ALA A 14 -39.77 -4.78 -8.93
C ALA A 14 -38.47 -4.08 -9.36
N LEU A 15 -37.42 -4.87 -9.61
CA LEU A 15 -36.17 -4.36 -10.18
C LEU A 15 -36.32 -4.20 -11.69
N GLN A 16 -35.82 -3.09 -12.24
CA GLN A 16 -35.80 -2.86 -13.69
C GLN A 16 -34.63 -3.58 -14.36
N GLN A 17 -33.53 -3.77 -13.63
CA GLN A 17 -32.32 -4.42 -14.08
C GLN A 17 -32.06 -5.71 -13.28
N ALA A 18 -31.48 -6.70 -13.95
CA ALA A 18 -31.08 -7.94 -13.31
C ALA A 18 -29.88 -7.72 -12.37
N VAL A 19 -29.87 -8.45 -11.25
CA VAL A 19 -28.76 -8.45 -10.29
C VAL A 19 -28.09 -9.82 -10.32
N ILE A 20 -26.77 -9.83 -10.48
CA ILE A 20 -25.96 -11.04 -10.41
C ILE A 20 -25.17 -11.01 -9.10
N PHE A 21 -25.32 -12.04 -8.28
CA PHE A 21 -24.47 -12.28 -7.12
C PHE A 21 -23.39 -13.29 -7.50
N LEU A 22 -22.14 -12.83 -7.62
CA LEU A 22 -21.00 -13.69 -7.91
C LEU A 22 -20.28 -14.07 -6.62
N PHE A 23 -20.38 -15.33 -6.23
CA PHE A 23 -19.57 -15.91 -5.16
C PHE A 23 -18.40 -16.66 -5.77
N ASN A 24 -17.33 -15.94 -6.11
CA ASN A 24 -16.12 -16.53 -6.66
C ASN A 24 -15.09 -16.83 -5.56
N GLY A 25 -14.17 -17.75 -5.86
CA GLY A 25 -13.02 -18.07 -5.01
C GLY A 25 -11.71 -17.73 -5.72
N ALA A 26 -10.59 -18.26 -5.22
CA ALA A 26 -9.28 -18.15 -5.88
C ALA A 26 -8.80 -16.71 -6.16
N GLU A 27 -9.28 -15.73 -5.39
CA GLU A 27 -8.73 -14.37 -5.31
C GLU A 27 -7.26 -14.45 -4.84
N GLU A 28 -7.04 -15.17 -3.73
CA GLU A 28 -5.72 -15.49 -3.13
C GLU A 28 -4.74 -16.22 -4.07
N ASN A 29 -5.27 -16.76 -5.18
CA ASN A 29 -4.51 -17.38 -6.27
C ASN A 29 -4.29 -16.40 -7.44
N VAL A 30 -4.28 -15.11 -7.17
CA VAL A 30 -4.14 -14.02 -8.15
C VAL A 30 -5.38 -13.92 -9.06
N LEU A 31 -6.56 -13.73 -8.44
CA LEU A 31 -7.79 -13.28 -9.10
C LEU A 31 -8.32 -14.23 -10.21
N GLN A 32 -8.01 -15.53 -10.13
CA GLN A 32 -8.22 -16.45 -11.25
C GLN A 32 -9.71 -16.67 -11.58
N ALA A 33 -10.57 -16.73 -10.57
CA ALA A 33 -11.99 -17.01 -10.81
C ALA A 33 -12.74 -15.81 -11.39
N SER A 34 -12.45 -14.58 -10.92
CA SER A 34 -13.02 -13.38 -11.53
C SER A 34 -12.52 -13.21 -12.96
N HIS A 35 -11.25 -13.53 -13.24
CA HIS A 35 -10.70 -13.51 -14.59
C HIS A 35 -11.40 -14.52 -15.49
N GLY A 36 -11.62 -15.75 -15.02
CA GLY A 36 -12.38 -16.76 -15.76
C GLY A 36 -13.82 -16.32 -16.04
N PHE A 37 -14.50 -15.73 -15.05
CA PHE A 37 -15.85 -15.19 -15.23
C PHE A 37 -15.87 -14.09 -16.29
N ILE A 38 -15.03 -13.07 -16.17
CA ILE A 38 -14.99 -11.95 -17.10
C ILE A 38 -14.61 -12.37 -18.52
N THR A 39 -13.59 -13.22 -18.68
CA THR A 39 -13.09 -13.55 -20.03
C THR A 39 -13.86 -14.64 -20.75
N GLN A 40 -14.62 -15.49 -20.04
CA GLN A 40 -15.22 -16.69 -20.63
C GLN A 40 -16.73 -16.82 -20.40
N HIS A 41 -17.30 -16.19 -19.36
CA HIS A 41 -18.70 -16.41 -19.02
C HIS A 41 -19.65 -15.64 -19.97
N PRO A 42 -20.72 -16.27 -20.50
CA PRO A 42 -21.66 -15.60 -21.43
C PRO A 42 -22.32 -14.34 -20.85
N TRP A 43 -22.54 -14.30 -19.53
CA TRP A 43 -23.18 -13.16 -18.86
C TRP A 43 -22.34 -11.89 -18.85
N THR A 44 -21.02 -11.95 -19.06
CA THR A 44 -20.15 -10.77 -18.95
C THR A 44 -20.60 -9.63 -19.86
N THR A 45 -21.03 -9.96 -21.08
CA THR A 45 -21.52 -8.97 -22.06
C THR A 45 -22.77 -8.19 -21.61
N SER A 46 -23.51 -8.74 -20.63
CA SER A 46 -24.72 -8.14 -20.07
C SER A 46 -24.43 -7.24 -18.86
N ILE A 47 -23.23 -7.32 -18.27
CA ILE A 47 -22.87 -6.53 -17.09
C ILE A 47 -22.66 -5.07 -17.50
N ARG A 48 -23.18 -4.15 -16.68
CA ARG A 48 -23.07 -2.69 -16.89
C ARG A 48 -22.31 -1.98 -15.79
N ALA A 49 -22.37 -2.51 -14.57
CA ALA A 49 -21.53 -2.10 -13.46
C ALA A 49 -21.41 -3.24 -12.44
N PHE A 50 -20.46 -3.12 -11.51
CA PHE A 50 -20.28 -4.07 -10.41
C PHE A 50 -19.98 -3.35 -9.08
N ILE A 51 -20.19 -4.06 -7.98
CA ILE A 51 -19.78 -3.64 -6.63
C ILE A 51 -18.88 -4.76 -6.11
N ASN A 52 -17.60 -4.45 -5.89
CA ASN A 52 -16.64 -5.36 -5.29
C ASN A 52 -16.57 -5.15 -3.77
N LEU A 53 -16.42 -6.24 -3.03
CA LEU A 53 -16.51 -6.26 -1.57
C LEU A 53 -15.26 -6.91 -0.98
N GLU A 54 -14.30 -6.08 -0.59
CA GLU A 54 -13.00 -6.49 -0.08
C GLU A 54 -12.81 -6.22 1.41
N ALA A 55 -11.71 -6.75 1.93
CA ALA A 55 -11.23 -6.44 3.26
C ALA A 55 -9.69 -6.54 3.32
N ALA A 56 -9.05 -5.51 3.87
CA ALA A 56 -7.64 -5.51 4.28
C ALA A 56 -7.49 -5.45 5.82
N GLY A 57 -8.59 -5.62 6.54
CA GLY A 57 -8.75 -5.58 7.99
C GLY A 57 -10.08 -6.21 8.39
N VAL A 58 -10.40 -6.24 9.69
CA VAL A 58 -11.54 -7.03 10.22
C VAL A 58 -12.82 -6.23 10.46
N GLY A 59 -12.87 -4.96 10.06
CA GLY A 59 -14.10 -4.19 10.16
C GLY A 59 -13.90 -2.69 10.04
N GLY A 60 -14.63 -1.96 10.88
CA GLY A 60 -14.75 -0.51 10.80
C GLY A 60 -15.81 -0.07 9.81
N LYS A 61 -15.63 1.13 9.28
CA LYS A 61 -16.41 1.63 8.14
C LYS A 61 -15.79 1.10 6.84
N GLU A 62 -16.60 0.49 6.00
CA GLU A 62 -16.22 0.07 4.65
C GLU A 62 -15.93 1.29 3.78
N LEU A 63 -14.66 1.44 3.38
CA LEU A 63 -14.18 2.57 2.62
C LEU A 63 -14.37 2.31 1.13
N VAL A 64 -15.09 3.19 0.43
CA VAL A 64 -14.98 3.26 -1.04
C VAL A 64 -13.62 3.85 -1.38
N PHE A 65 -12.74 3.00 -1.89
CA PHE A 65 -11.37 3.38 -2.25
C PHE A 65 -11.11 3.26 -3.75
N GLN A 66 -11.99 2.68 -4.57
CA GLN A 66 -11.91 2.79 -6.02
C GLN A 66 -13.28 2.94 -6.65
N THR A 67 -13.35 3.74 -7.71
CA THR A 67 -14.49 3.81 -8.61
C THR A 67 -14.02 3.71 -10.07
N GLY A 68 -14.87 3.13 -10.92
CA GLY A 68 -14.55 2.90 -12.32
C GLY A 68 -14.10 4.20 -13.02
N PRO A 69 -13.01 4.18 -13.80
CA PRO A 69 -12.52 5.37 -14.49
C PRO A 69 -13.60 5.94 -15.40
N GLU A 70 -13.66 7.26 -15.56
CA GLU A 70 -14.62 7.95 -16.44
C GLU A 70 -16.12 7.74 -16.10
N ASN A 71 -16.46 7.15 -14.94
CA ASN A 71 -17.84 6.83 -14.57
C ASN A 71 -18.29 7.58 -13.29
N PRO A 72 -18.45 8.92 -13.37
CA PRO A 72 -18.75 9.79 -12.22
C PRO A 72 -20.10 9.49 -11.58
N TRP A 73 -21.02 8.91 -12.36
CA TRP A 73 -22.36 8.55 -11.94
C TRP A 73 -22.38 7.44 -10.88
N LEU A 74 -21.36 6.57 -10.81
CA LEU A 74 -21.26 5.54 -9.77
C LEU A 74 -20.98 6.14 -8.39
N VAL A 75 -20.08 7.14 -8.34
CA VAL A 75 -19.84 7.92 -7.12
C VAL A 75 -21.12 8.62 -6.68
N GLN A 76 -21.84 9.24 -7.62
CA GLN A 76 -23.10 9.92 -7.31
C GLN A 76 -24.19 8.94 -6.83
N ALA A 77 -24.29 7.77 -7.45
CA ALA A 77 -25.19 6.70 -7.01
C ALA A 77 -24.87 6.27 -5.58
N TYR A 78 -23.59 6.05 -5.26
CA TYR A 78 -23.16 5.73 -3.91
C TYR A 78 -23.51 6.83 -2.92
N VAL A 79 -23.13 8.08 -3.19
CA VAL A 79 -23.38 9.22 -2.28
C VAL A 79 -24.88 9.48 -2.07
N SER A 80 -25.71 9.24 -3.09
CA SER A 80 -27.15 9.46 -3.01
C SER A 80 -27.89 8.32 -2.30
N ALA A 81 -27.43 7.08 -2.46
CA ALA A 81 -28.16 5.90 -2.03
C ALA A 81 -27.60 5.26 -0.75
N ALA A 82 -26.29 5.31 -0.50
CA ALA A 82 -25.70 4.72 0.70
C ALA A 82 -26.28 5.38 1.95
N LYS A 83 -26.78 4.57 2.89
CA LYS A 83 -27.34 5.06 4.16
C LYS A 83 -26.26 5.65 5.07
N HIS A 84 -25.04 5.17 4.90
CA HIS A 84 -23.90 5.45 5.74
C HIS A 84 -22.63 5.66 4.88
N PRO A 85 -22.61 6.67 4.00
CA PRO A 85 -21.56 6.78 2.99
C PRO A 85 -20.18 6.97 3.64
N PHE A 86 -19.16 6.31 3.11
CA PHE A 86 -17.76 6.49 3.50
C PHE A 86 -16.84 6.27 2.28
N ALA A 87 -16.21 7.34 1.79
CA ALA A 87 -15.46 7.31 0.54
C ALA A 87 -14.25 8.27 0.57
N SER A 88 -13.17 7.92 -0.11
CA SER A 88 -11.96 8.77 -0.17
C SER A 88 -11.27 8.70 -1.53
N VAL A 89 -11.26 9.83 -2.24
CA VAL A 89 -10.47 9.97 -3.48
C VAL A 89 -8.96 9.89 -3.23
N VAL A 90 -8.50 10.22 -2.02
CA VAL A 90 -7.08 10.02 -1.65
C VAL A 90 -6.74 8.55 -1.60
N ALA A 91 -7.61 7.72 -1.01
CA ALA A 91 -7.41 6.28 -1.00
C ALA A 91 -7.38 5.71 -2.43
N GLN A 92 -8.23 6.24 -3.32
CA GLN A 92 -8.22 5.89 -4.74
C GLN A 92 -6.91 6.22 -5.43
N GLU A 93 -6.41 7.45 -5.30
CA GLU A 93 -5.16 7.85 -5.95
C GLU A 93 -3.95 7.10 -5.37
N VAL A 94 -3.93 6.85 -4.05
CA VAL A 94 -2.87 6.06 -3.40
C VAL A 94 -2.89 4.61 -3.89
N PHE A 95 -4.05 3.96 -3.93
CA PHE A 95 -4.16 2.58 -4.41
C PHE A 95 -3.80 2.47 -5.90
N GLN A 96 -4.30 3.39 -6.74
CA GLN A 96 -4.01 3.42 -8.18
C GLN A 96 -2.55 3.76 -8.50
N SER A 97 -1.82 4.39 -7.58
CA SER A 97 -0.37 4.67 -7.76
C SER A 97 0.50 3.40 -7.75
N GLY A 98 -0.02 2.27 -7.25
CA GLY A 98 0.72 1.02 -7.11
C GLY A 98 1.70 0.99 -5.93
N ILE A 99 1.70 2.02 -5.06
CA ILE A 99 2.54 2.02 -3.85
C ILE A 99 2.10 0.97 -2.82
N ILE A 100 0.81 0.61 -2.84
CA ILE A 100 0.26 -0.51 -2.08
C ILE A 100 0.35 -1.74 -3.00
N PRO A 101 1.16 -2.77 -2.66
CA PRO A 101 1.30 -3.97 -3.47
C PRO A 101 0.11 -4.92 -3.21
N SER A 102 -1.09 -4.48 -3.56
CA SER A 102 -2.36 -5.20 -3.40
C SER A 102 -3.16 -5.06 -4.68
N ASP A 103 -4.03 -6.03 -4.92
CA ASP A 103 -4.89 -6.12 -6.09
C ASP A 103 -6.23 -6.69 -5.64
N THR A 104 -7.29 -6.48 -6.43
CA THR A 104 -8.63 -6.96 -6.11
C THR A 104 -9.33 -7.38 -7.40
N ASP A 105 -10.43 -8.11 -7.27
CA ASP A 105 -11.28 -8.47 -8.42
C ASP A 105 -11.73 -7.22 -9.22
N PHE A 106 -11.77 -6.03 -8.60
CA PHE A 106 -12.03 -4.78 -9.30
C PHE A 106 -11.13 -4.56 -10.51
N ARG A 107 -9.83 -4.88 -10.41
CA ARG A 107 -8.90 -4.74 -11.53
C ARG A 107 -9.33 -5.63 -12.70
N ILE A 108 -9.76 -6.86 -12.43
CA ILE A 108 -10.15 -7.80 -13.49
C ILE A 108 -11.34 -7.26 -14.28
N TYR A 109 -12.37 -6.77 -13.56
CA TYR A 109 -13.54 -6.17 -14.20
C TYR A 109 -13.19 -4.91 -15.00
N ARG A 110 -12.30 -4.07 -14.47
CA ARG A 110 -11.84 -2.85 -15.13
C ARG A 110 -10.98 -3.12 -16.38
N ASP A 111 -9.93 -3.91 -16.23
CA ASP A 111 -8.87 -4.06 -17.24
C ASP A 111 -9.22 -5.09 -18.32
N PHE A 112 -9.94 -6.17 -17.96
CA PHE A 112 -10.30 -7.25 -18.89
C PHE A 112 -11.77 -7.19 -19.32
N GLY A 113 -12.65 -6.64 -18.47
CA GLY A 113 -14.07 -6.49 -18.78
C GLY A 113 -14.44 -5.14 -19.38
N ASN A 114 -13.63 -4.10 -19.14
CA ASN A 114 -14.00 -2.69 -19.36
C ASN A 114 -15.35 -2.34 -18.70
N ILE A 115 -15.61 -2.91 -17.54
CA ILE A 115 -16.82 -2.70 -16.75
C ILE A 115 -16.46 -1.75 -15.60
N PRO A 116 -17.20 -0.64 -15.39
CA PRO A 116 -16.95 0.23 -14.25
C PRO A 116 -17.61 -0.31 -12.99
N GLY A 117 -17.05 -0.01 -11.82
CA GLY A 117 -17.63 -0.46 -10.55
C GLY A 117 -17.27 0.40 -9.37
N ILE A 118 -17.64 -0.07 -8.18
CA ILE A 118 -17.28 0.50 -6.89
C ILE A 118 -16.51 -0.58 -6.12
N ASP A 119 -15.33 -0.26 -5.60
CA ASP A 119 -14.58 -1.13 -4.70
C ASP A 119 -14.68 -0.62 -3.27
N LEU A 120 -15.15 -1.48 -2.35
CA LEU A 120 -15.31 -1.18 -0.94
C LEU A 120 -14.44 -2.11 -0.12
N ALA A 121 -13.69 -1.59 0.85
CA ALA A 121 -12.90 -2.42 1.76
C ALA A 121 -13.06 -2.05 3.23
N PHE A 122 -13.13 -3.07 4.09
CA PHE A 122 -12.79 -2.88 5.50
C PHE A 122 -11.29 -2.70 5.66
N ILE A 123 -10.86 -1.69 6.42
CA ILE A 123 -9.44 -1.34 6.58
C ILE A 123 -8.96 -1.32 8.04
N GLU A 124 -9.89 -1.34 9.01
CA GLU A 124 -9.51 -1.25 10.42
C GLU A 124 -8.85 -2.55 10.90
N ASN A 125 -7.82 -2.41 11.73
CA ASN A 125 -7.07 -3.51 12.34
C ASN A 125 -6.49 -4.51 11.30
N GLY A 126 -5.78 -4.00 10.30
CA GLY A 126 -5.07 -4.81 9.30
C GLY A 126 -3.92 -5.69 9.86
N TYR A 127 -3.62 -5.61 11.16
CA TYR A 127 -2.58 -6.41 11.82
C TYR A 127 -2.83 -7.91 11.74
N ILE A 128 -4.10 -8.33 11.73
CA ILE A 128 -4.51 -9.74 11.79
C ILE A 128 -4.86 -10.34 10.43
N TYR A 129 -4.95 -9.52 9.39
CA TYR A 129 -5.24 -9.94 8.03
C TYR A 129 -4.21 -10.96 7.52
N HIS A 130 -4.70 -12.03 6.88
CA HIS A 130 -3.94 -13.23 6.47
C HIS A 130 -3.22 -13.91 7.65
N THR A 131 -3.90 -14.04 8.80
CA THR A 131 -3.37 -14.78 9.97
C THR A 131 -4.43 -15.67 10.59
N LYS A 132 -4.02 -16.57 11.49
CA LYS A 132 -4.96 -17.37 12.31
C LYS A 132 -5.94 -16.55 13.16
N TYR A 133 -5.65 -15.26 13.37
CA TYR A 133 -6.51 -14.36 14.13
C TYR A 133 -7.60 -13.73 13.26
N ASP A 134 -7.57 -13.93 11.95
CA ASP A 134 -8.61 -13.48 11.02
C ASP A 134 -9.82 -14.42 11.11
N THR A 135 -10.59 -14.28 12.19
CA THR A 135 -11.71 -15.15 12.54
C THR A 135 -13.02 -14.37 12.58
N SER A 136 -14.13 -15.06 12.26
CA SER A 136 -15.44 -14.42 12.12
C SER A 136 -15.94 -13.71 13.39
N ASP A 137 -15.53 -14.16 14.57
CA ASP A 137 -15.88 -13.56 15.86
C ASP A 137 -15.24 -12.19 16.10
N ARG A 138 -14.25 -11.80 15.30
CA ARG A 138 -13.60 -10.48 15.37
C ARG A 138 -14.20 -9.44 14.44
N ILE A 139 -15.10 -9.86 13.55
CA ILE A 139 -15.81 -8.93 12.68
C ILE A 139 -16.93 -8.29 13.50
N LEU A 140 -16.91 -6.96 13.61
CA LEU A 140 -17.92 -6.23 14.36
C LEU A 140 -19.28 -6.35 13.67
N THR A 141 -20.32 -6.75 14.41
CA THR A 141 -21.69 -6.85 13.90
C THR A 141 -22.17 -5.53 13.27
N ASP A 142 -21.80 -4.40 13.87
CA ASP A 142 -22.12 -3.07 13.35
C ASP A 142 -21.49 -2.81 11.97
N SER A 143 -20.28 -3.31 11.71
CA SER A 143 -19.63 -3.24 10.39
C SER A 143 -20.39 -4.05 9.36
N ILE A 144 -20.85 -5.27 9.72
CA ILE A 144 -21.64 -6.12 8.83
C ILE A 144 -22.98 -5.45 8.50
N GLN A 145 -23.68 -4.95 9.51
CA GLN A 145 -24.98 -4.29 9.34
C GLN A 145 -24.84 -3.03 8.48
N ARG A 146 -23.86 -2.16 8.78
CA ARG A 146 -23.59 -0.94 8.01
C ARG A 146 -23.27 -1.24 6.55
N ALA A 147 -22.37 -2.17 6.29
CA ALA A 147 -22.02 -2.57 4.93
C ALA A 147 -23.24 -3.16 4.21
N GLY A 148 -24.01 -4.02 4.87
CA GLY A 148 -25.27 -4.56 4.34
C GLY A 148 -26.28 -3.48 3.96
N ASP A 149 -26.48 -2.48 4.84
CA ASP A 149 -27.36 -1.33 4.61
C ASP A 149 -26.93 -0.50 3.40
N ASN A 150 -25.64 -0.21 3.28
CA ASN A 150 -25.09 0.53 2.15
C ASN A 150 -25.20 -0.26 0.85
N ILE A 151 -24.73 -1.52 0.84
CA ILE A 151 -24.74 -2.37 -0.36
C ILE A 151 -26.18 -2.56 -0.84
N LEU A 152 -27.12 -2.90 0.05
CA LEU A 152 -28.52 -3.09 -0.32
C LEU A 152 -29.12 -1.81 -0.93
N SER A 153 -28.88 -0.66 -0.30
CA SER A 153 -29.45 0.61 -0.75
C SER A 153 -28.89 1.05 -2.10
N VAL A 154 -27.57 0.98 -2.27
CA VAL A 154 -26.88 1.29 -3.53
C VAL A 154 -27.30 0.33 -4.64
N LEU A 155 -27.39 -0.97 -4.34
CA LEU A 155 -27.81 -1.99 -5.30
C LEU A 155 -29.25 -1.78 -5.77
N LYS A 156 -30.18 -1.47 -4.85
CA LYS A 156 -31.56 -1.12 -5.22
C LYS A 156 -31.59 0.11 -6.12
N TYR A 157 -30.91 1.18 -5.73
CA TYR A 157 -30.82 2.40 -6.53
C TYR A 157 -30.32 2.12 -7.94
N LEU A 158 -29.23 1.36 -8.08
CA LEU A 158 -28.68 0.99 -9.39
C LEU A 158 -29.64 0.12 -10.20
N ALA A 159 -30.28 -0.87 -9.56
CA ALA A 159 -31.17 -1.82 -10.22
C ALA A 159 -32.53 -1.21 -10.66
N THR A 160 -32.90 -0.05 -10.12
CA THR A 160 -34.12 0.69 -10.49
C THR A 160 -33.82 1.99 -11.26
N SER A 161 -32.57 2.27 -11.61
CA SER A 161 -32.16 3.54 -12.23
C SER A 161 -31.98 3.43 -13.74
N ASP A 162 -32.58 4.37 -14.47
CA ASP A 162 -32.38 4.56 -15.91
C ASP A 162 -30.93 4.95 -16.27
N ILE A 163 -30.17 5.47 -15.30
CA ILE A 163 -28.76 5.81 -15.47
C ILE A 163 -27.95 4.55 -15.79
N LEU A 164 -28.24 3.42 -15.14
CA LEU A 164 -27.51 2.17 -15.39
C LEU A 164 -27.79 1.66 -16.82
N ALA A 165 -29.03 1.78 -17.29
CA ALA A 165 -29.44 1.39 -18.64
C ALA A 165 -28.77 2.23 -19.73
N SER A 166 -28.42 3.48 -19.41
CA SER A 166 -27.83 4.45 -20.34
C SER A 166 -26.46 4.97 -19.87
N SER A 167 -25.71 4.13 -19.15
CA SER A 167 -24.48 4.50 -18.44
C SER A 167 -23.41 5.16 -19.33
N SER A 168 -23.34 4.76 -20.60
CA SER A 168 -22.45 5.38 -21.59
C SER A 168 -22.70 6.89 -21.80
N LYS A 169 -23.95 7.34 -21.67
CA LYS A 169 -24.30 8.77 -21.75
C LYS A 169 -23.77 9.56 -20.56
N TYR A 170 -23.48 8.90 -19.44
CA TYR A 170 -23.08 9.52 -18.18
C TYR A 170 -21.57 9.42 -17.93
N GLN A 171 -20.79 8.97 -18.90
CA GLN A 171 -19.34 8.93 -18.85
C GLN A 171 -18.75 10.35 -19.01
N HIS A 172 -18.58 11.05 -17.89
CA HIS A 172 -18.15 12.47 -17.86
C HIS A 172 -16.88 12.71 -17.04
N GLY A 173 -15.93 11.77 -17.06
CA GLY A 173 -14.63 11.95 -16.41
C GLY A 173 -14.60 11.72 -14.91
N ASN A 174 -13.53 12.17 -14.27
CA ASN A 174 -13.27 11.91 -12.85
C ASN A 174 -14.14 12.75 -11.91
N MET A 175 -14.32 12.24 -10.69
CA MET A 175 -15.01 12.93 -9.59
C MET A 175 -14.04 13.22 -8.46
N VAL A 176 -14.17 14.41 -7.86
CA VAL A 176 -13.66 14.62 -6.51
C VAL A 176 -14.72 14.10 -5.56
N PHE A 177 -14.33 13.23 -4.64
CA PHE A 177 -15.21 12.75 -3.58
C PHE A 177 -14.44 12.49 -2.29
N PHE A 178 -15.03 12.87 -1.18
CA PHE A 178 -14.42 12.68 0.12
C PHE A 178 -15.45 12.71 1.24
N ASP A 179 -15.20 11.87 2.24
CA ASP A 179 -15.90 11.90 3.51
C ASP A 179 -15.50 13.14 4.35
N VAL A 180 -16.47 13.68 5.09
CA VAL A 180 -16.29 14.77 6.06
C VAL A 180 -16.46 14.22 7.48
N LEU A 181 -15.33 13.82 8.09
CA LEU A 181 -15.23 13.37 9.49
C LEU A 181 -16.18 12.21 9.85
N GLY A 182 -16.52 11.38 8.88
CA GLY A 182 -17.39 10.23 9.01
C GLY A 182 -18.87 10.55 9.04
N LEU A 183 -19.27 11.79 8.73
CA LEU A 183 -20.65 12.28 8.84
C LEU A 183 -21.41 12.17 7.52
N PHE A 184 -20.81 12.64 6.42
CA PHE A 184 -21.38 12.62 5.08
C PHE A 184 -20.28 12.72 4.03
N VAL A 185 -20.60 12.39 2.78
CA VAL A 185 -19.68 12.47 1.64
C VAL A 185 -20.05 13.64 0.74
N ILE A 186 -19.04 14.41 0.33
CA ILE A 186 -19.16 15.43 -0.72
C ILE A 186 -18.65 14.82 -2.01
N ALA A 187 -19.37 14.99 -3.12
CA ALA A 187 -18.92 14.59 -4.44
C ALA A 187 -19.29 15.62 -5.52
N TYR A 188 -18.34 15.94 -6.41
CA TYR A 188 -18.55 16.84 -7.55
C TYR A 188 -17.58 16.51 -8.70
N PRO A 189 -17.91 16.90 -9.95
CA PRO A 189 -17.03 16.64 -11.09
C PRO A 189 -15.66 17.31 -10.95
N SER A 190 -14.60 16.62 -11.39
CA SER A 190 -13.21 17.12 -11.31
C SER A 190 -13.04 18.51 -11.93
N ARG A 191 -13.75 18.79 -13.04
CA ARG A 191 -13.76 20.13 -13.69
C ARG A 191 -14.23 21.24 -12.74
N VAL A 192 -15.26 20.98 -11.94
CA VAL A 192 -15.75 21.95 -10.93
C VAL A 192 -14.69 22.13 -9.84
N GLY A 193 -14.03 21.05 -9.44
CA GLY A 193 -12.86 21.10 -8.54
C GLY A 193 -11.74 21.99 -9.07
N SER A 194 -11.36 21.84 -10.34
CA SER A 194 -10.35 22.68 -10.96
C SER A 194 -10.75 24.15 -10.97
N ILE A 195 -12.03 24.48 -11.26
CA ILE A 195 -12.53 25.86 -11.20
C ILE A 195 -12.44 26.42 -9.78
N ILE A 196 -12.86 25.65 -8.77
CA ILE A 196 -12.74 26.03 -7.35
C ILE A 196 -11.28 26.30 -6.99
N ASN A 197 -10.38 25.39 -7.36
CA ASN A 197 -8.96 25.53 -7.11
C ASN A 197 -8.38 26.80 -7.78
N CYS A 198 -8.74 27.07 -9.04
CA CYS A 198 -8.34 28.29 -9.75
C CYS A 198 -8.87 29.57 -9.06
N MET A 199 -10.10 29.57 -8.58
CA MET A 199 -10.66 30.71 -7.83
C MET A 199 -9.89 30.95 -6.51
N VAL A 200 -9.55 29.88 -5.78
CA VAL A 200 -8.76 29.95 -4.54
C VAL A 200 -7.35 30.48 -4.83
N VAL A 201 -6.69 29.96 -5.87
CA VAL A 201 -5.37 30.46 -6.32
C VAL A 201 -5.46 31.94 -6.71
N MET A 202 -6.52 32.34 -7.41
CA MET A 202 -6.69 33.73 -7.81
C MET A 202 -6.86 34.65 -6.61
N ALA A 203 -7.61 34.23 -5.59
CA ALA A 203 -7.74 34.99 -4.34
C ALA A 203 -6.39 35.19 -3.65
N VAL A 204 -5.51 34.18 -3.64
CA VAL A 204 -4.14 34.30 -3.10
C VAL A 204 -3.30 35.26 -3.92
N ILE A 205 -3.34 35.16 -5.25
CA ILE A 205 -2.58 36.06 -6.15
C ILE A 205 -3.04 37.51 -5.95
N LEU A 206 -4.35 37.77 -5.84
CA LEU A 206 -4.87 39.11 -5.55
C LEU A 206 -4.43 39.60 -4.16
N TYR A 207 -4.48 38.74 -3.15
CA TYR A 207 -4.05 39.05 -1.79
C TYR A 207 -2.56 39.42 -1.71
N LEU A 208 -1.68 38.57 -2.25
CA LEU A 208 -0.23 38.79 -2.25
C LEU A 208 0.16 39.92 -3.22
N GLY A 209 -0.51 40.02 -4.38
CA GLY A 209 -0.30 41.08 -5.36
C GLY A 209 -0.59 42.47 -4.81
N ASN A 210 -1.64 42.62 -3.99
CA ASN A 210 -1.92 43.89 -3.31
C ASN A 210 -0.79 44.33 -2.37
N LYS A 211 -0.03 43.40 -1.78
CA LYS A 211 1.15 43.74 -0.97
C LYS A 211 2.31 44.28 -1.79
N LEU A 212 2.42 43.89 -3.06
CA LEU A 212 3.44 44.38 -3.99
C LEU A 212 3.16 45.82 -4.48
N LEU A 213 1.90 46.28 -4.39
CA LEU A 213 1.47 47.64 -4.75
C LEU A 213 1.83 48.71 -3.69
N GLN A 214 2.49 48.32 -2.59
CA GLN A 214 2.98 49.26 -1.57
C GLN A 214 4.20 50.08 -2.05
N PRO A 215 4.61 51.16 -1.33
CA PRO A 215 5.74 52.00 -1.73
C PRO A 215 7.02 51.19 -1.98
N LYS A 216 7.75 51.51 -3.07
CA LYS A 216 8.91 50.75 -3.59
C LYS A 216 9.89 50.27 -2.51
N HIS A 217 10.23 51.13 -1.54
CA HIS A 217 11.16 50.79 -0.47
C HIS A 217 10.61 49.72 0.50
N LYS A 218 9.31 49.76 0.84
CA LYS A 218 8.68 48.72 1.68
C LYS A 218 8.55 47.41 0.92
N THR A 219 8.23 47.48 -0.36
CA THR A 219 8.10 46.31 -1.24
C THR A 219 9.42 45.59 -1.45
N ALA A 220 10.54 46.31 -1.65
CA ALA A 220 11.85 45.69 -1.83
C ALA A 220 12.30 44.87 -0.60
N ASN A 221 12.13 45.42 0.60
CA ASN A 221 12.46 44.72 1.84
C ASN A 221 11.55 43.50 2.05
N TYR A 222 10.23 43.66 1.82
CA TYR A 222 9.28 42.56 1.90
C TYR A 222 9.63 41.41 0.94
N ILE A 223 9.92 41.70 -0.34
CA ILE A 223 10.28 40.67 -1.31
C ILE A 223 11.54 39.92 -0.87
N LYS A 224 12.56 40.64 -0.42
CA LYS A 224 13.81 40.04 0.09
C LYS A 224 13.52 39.11 1.27
N ASP A 225 12.82 39.61 2.30
CA ASP A 225 12.50 38.83 3.50
C ASP A 225 11.59 37.64 3.18
N PHE A 226 10.67 37.79 2.23
CA PHE A 226 9.79 36.73 1.75
C PHE A 226 10.59 35.58 1.13
N PHE A 227 11.48 35.87 0.17
CA PHE A 227 12.28 34.82 -0.47
C PHE A 227 13.32 34.21 0.47
N CYS A 228 13.93 35.01 1.35
CA CYS A 228 14.81 34.48 2.40
C CYS A 228 14.04 33.60 3.39
N GLY A 229 12.86 34.02 3.83
CA GLY A 229 11.98 33.24 4.71
C GLY A 229 11.46 31.96 4.05
N LEU A 230 11.13 32.00 2.76
CA LEU A 230 10.79 30.81 1.97
C LEU A 230 11.96 29.83 1.96
N GLY A 231 13.17 30.31 1.67
CA GLY A 231 14.39 29.50 1.75
C GLY A 231 14.60 28.88 3.14
N ILE A 232 14.44 29.66 4.21
CA ILE A 232 14.54 29.17 5.59
C ILE A 232 13.49 28.09 5.89
N THR A 233 12.25 28.26 5.41
CA THR A 233 11.16 27.29 5.61
C THR A 233 11.47 25.97 4.90
N LEU A 234 11.90 26.03 3.63
CA LEU A 234 12.28 24.85 2.85
C LEU A 234 13.50 24.14 3.43
N ILE A 235 14.52 24.89 3.87
CA ILE A 235 15.67 24.34 4.61
C ILE A 235 15.21 23.72 5.93
N GLY A 236 14.27 24.36 6.64
CA GLY A 236 13.66 23.85 7.86
C GLY A 236 13.04 22.46 7.66
N TRP A 237 12.22 22.32 6.63
CA TRP A 237 11.59 21.06 6.25
C TRP A 237 12.61 20.01 5.79
N PHE A 238 13.53 20.39 4.91
CA PHE A 238 14.57 19.48 4.44
C PHE A 238 15.43 18.94 5.59
N MET A 239 15.92 19.82 6.47
CA MET A 239 16.72 19.43 7.62
C MET A 239 15.92 18.62 8.65
N SER A 240 14.62 18.87 8.77
CA SER A 240 13.70 18.06 9.59
C SER A 240 13.60 16.63 9.03
N LEU A 241 13.36 16.47 7.73
CA LEU A 241 13.33 15.18 7.07
C LEU A 241 14.66 14.43 7.24
N VAL A 242 15.78 15.09 6.93
CA VAL A 242 17.12 14.50 7.09
C VAL A 242 17.37 14.04 8.54
N THR A 243 17.00 14.86 9.54
CA THR A 243 17.17 14.50 10.96
C THR A 243 16.39 13.23 11.30
N VAL A 244 15.12 13.18 10.88
CA VAL A 244 14.23 12.06 11.15
C VAL A 244 14.67 10.79 10.41
N LEU A 245 15.15 10.92 9.18
CA LEU A 245 15.72 9.82 8.39
C LEU A 245 17.01 9.27 9.01
N ILE A 246 17.89 10.12 9.53
CA ILE A 246 19.09 9.67 10.25
C ILE A 246 18.71 8.82 11.46
N ILE A 247 17.72 9.26 12.25
CA ILE A 247 17.22 8.50 13.39
C ILE A 247 16.63 7.16 12.91
N ALA A 248 15.78 7.16 11.87
CA ALA A 248 15.14 5.95 11.36
C ALA A 248 16.15 4.92 10.82
N VAL A 249 17.15 5.37 10.05
CA VAL A 249 18.24 4.53 9.55
C VAL A 249 19.06 3.99 10.72
N PHE A 250 19.41 4.82 11.71
CA PHE A 250 20.15 4.36 12.88
C PHE A 250 19.38 3.26 13.64
N ILE A 251 18.09 3.46 13.92
CA ILE A 251 17.22 2.46 14.56
C ILE A 251 17.20 1.14 13.76
N SER A 252 17.13 1.24 12.44
CA SER A 252 17.17 0.07 11.56
C SER A 252 18.52 -0.67 11.61
N LEU A 253 19.63 0.07 11.63
CA LEU A 253 20.98 -0.50 11.68
C LEU A 253 21.31 -1.20 13.01
N ILE A 254 20.77 -0.72 14.13
CA ILE A 254 20.95 -1.37 15.44
C ILE A 254 19.98 -2.54 15.68
N GLY A 255 19.16 -2.90 14.69
CA GLY A 255 18.24 -4.03 14.77
C GLY A 255 17.00 -3.78 15.62
N GLN A 256 16.63 -2.51 15.87
CA GLN A 256 15.44 -2.10 16.64
C GLN A 256 14.29 -1.64 15.73
N SER A 257 14.26 -2.11 14.48
CA SER A 257 13.17 -1.80 13.56
C SER A 257 11.81 -2.26 14.08
N LEU A 258 10.75 -1.55 13.66
CA LEU A 258 9.36 -1.83 14.03
C LEU A 258 9.00 -1.64 15.51
N SER A 259 9.83 -1.00 16.35
CA SER A 259 9.48 -0.74 17.76
C SER A 259 8.14 -0.01 17.97
N TRP A 260 7.66 0.72 16.97
CA TRP A 260 6.36 1.40 16.95
C TRP A 260 5.19 0.52 16.47
N TYR A 261 5.43 -0.68 15.95
CA TYR A 261 4.41 -1.52 15.32
C TYR A 261 3.30 -1.92 16.30
N ASN A 262 3.67 -2.34 17.51
CA ASN A 262 2.71 -2.52 18.61
C ASN A 262 2.38 -1.21 19.33
N HIS A 263 3.32 -0.26 19.38
CA HIS A 263 3.25 0.95 20.18
C HIS A 263 3.32 2.21 19.30
N PHE A 264 2.25 2.52 18.56
CA PHE A 264 2.30 3.57 17.54
C PHE A 264 2.76 4.94 18.06
N TYR A 265 2.43 5.29 19.31
CA TYR A 265 2.87 6.52 19.96
C TYR A 265 4.40 6.69 20.00
N VAL A 266 5.17 5.60 19.97
CA VAL A 266 6.64 5.63 19.90
C VAL A 266 7.10 6.35 18.63
N SER A 267 6.43 6.14 17.50
CA SER A 267 6.76 6.84 16.25
C SER A 267 6.55 8.35 16.35
N VAL A 268 5.45 8.78 16.99
CA VAL A 268 5.13 10.19 17.20
C VAL A 268 6.13 10.84 18.16
N CYS A 269 6.42 10.17 19.28
CA CYS A 269 7.38 10.65 20.27
C CYS A 269 8.81 10.70 19.75
N LEU A 270 9.20 9.77 18.87
CA LEU A 270 10.55 9.72 18.31
C LEU A 270 10.71 10.63 17.09
N TYR A 271 9.97 10.36 16.01
CA TYR A 271 10.14 11.04 14.74
C TYR A 271 9.38 12.38 14.70
N GLY A 272 8.16 12.42 15.25
CA GLY A 272 7.32 13.62 15.24
C GLY A 272 7.92 14.75 16.07
N THR A 273 8.35 14.46 17.30
CA THR A 273 8.98 15.48 18.15
C THR A 273 10.33 15.94 17.61
N ALA A 274 11.15 15.05 17.02
CA ALA A 274 12.39 15.41 16.35
C ALA A 274 12.16 16.38 15.19
N ALA A 275 11.15 16.10 14.35
CA ALA A 275 10.78 16.98 13.25
C ALA A 275 10.35 18.37 13.73
N VAL A 276 9.41 18.43 14.67
CA VAL A 276 8.92 19.71 15.23
C VAL A 276 10.06 20.48 15.91
N ALA A 277 10.90 19.81 16.71
CA ALA A 277 12.04 20.42 17.36
C ALA A 277 13.01 21.03 16.34
N LYS A 278 13.28 20.34 15.24
CA LYS A 278 14.20 20.83 14.19
C LYS A 278 13.64 22.05 13.47
N ILE A 279 12.35 22.05 13.13
CA ILE A 279 11.67 23.20 12.52
C ILE A 279 11.73 24.40 13.47
N ILE A 280 11.35 24.22 14.74
CA ILE A 280 11.39 25.29 15.75
C ILE A 280 12.81 25.84 15.91
N PHE A 281 13.81 24.96 15.97
CA PHE A 281 15.20 25.35 16.11
C PHE A 281 15.68 26.25 14.97
N ILE A 282 15.43 25.85 13.71
CA ILE A 282 15.87 26.60 12.52
C ILE A 282 15.21 27.98 12.47
N HIS A 283 13.89 28.05 12.67
CA HIS A 283 13.19 29.34 12.69
C HIS A 283 13.60 30.22 13.89
N SER A 284 13.91 29.62 15.04
CA SER A 284 14.43 30.36 16.21
C SER A 284 15.82 30.93 15.96
N LEU A 285 16.69 30.21 15.25
CA LEU A 285 18.00 30.72 14.82
C LEU A 285 17.82 31.87 13.81
N ALA A 286 16.94 31.71 12.82
CA ALA A 286 16.64 32.77 11.87
C ALA A 286 16.11 34.04 12.56
N LYS A 287 15.18 33.89 13.52
CA LYS A 287 14.68 35.01 14.33
C LYS A 287 15.83 35.71 15.08
N ARG A 288 16.72 34.93 15.69
CA ARG A 288 17.81 35.46 16.54
C ARG A 288 18.99 36.06 15.78
N PHE A 289 19.31 35.58 14.58
CA PHE A 289 20.54 35.96 13.89
C PHE A 289 20.30 36.74 12.59
N TYR A 290 19.24 36.43 11.85
CA TYR A 290 18.96 37.07 10.55
C TYR A 290 17.96 38.22 10.70
N TYR A 291 16.87 38.00 11.44
CA TYR A 291 15.77 38.97 11.59
C TYR A 291 15.84 39.82 12.86
N VAL A 292 17.05 40.11 13.37
CA VAL A 292 17.28 40.83 14.65
C VAL A 292 16.57 42.17 14.73
N ASN A 293 16.57 42.92 13.62
CA ASN A 293 16.05 44.28 13.55
C ASN A 293 14.61 44.34 13.01
N ALA A 294 14.00 43.21 12.70
CA ALA A 294 12.64 43.16 12.16
C ALA A 294 11.61 43.06 13.31
N SER A 295 10.45 43.69 13.13
CA SER A 295 9.36 43.58 14.09
C SER A 295 8.78 42.16 14.10
N ASP A 296 8.55 41.61 15.30
CA ASP A 296 7.91 40.29 15.49
C ASP A 296 6.56 40.20 14.75
N GLN A 297 5.77 41.29 14.77
CA GLN A 297 4.47 41.34 14.10
C GLN A 297 4.62 41.25 12.58
N TYR A 298 5.59 41.96 12.01
CA TYR A 298 5.90 41.92 10.58
C TYR A 298 6.38 40.52 10.15
N LEU A 299 7.28 39.90 10.91
CA LEU A 299 7.74 38.53 10.64
C LEU A 299 6.59 37.53 10.72
N GLY A 300 5.68 37.68 11.69
CA GLY A 300 4.47 36.88 11.79
C GLY A 300 3.57 36.99 10.56
N GLU A 301 3.51 38.16 9.91
CA GLU A 301 2.82 38.31 8.62
C GLU A 301 3.57 37.63 7.47
N VAL A 302 4.87 37.86 7.35
CA VAL A 302 5.70 37.30 6.27
C VAL A 302 5.68 35.76 6.29
N PHE A 303 5.85 35.13 7.45
CA PHE A 303 5.83 33.66 7.55
C PHE A 303 4.44 33.05 7.39
N PHE A 304 3.38 33.80 7.65
CA PHE A 304 2.03 33.40 7.25
C PHE A 304 1.89 33.41 5.73
N ASP A 305 2.34 34.48 5.07
CA ASP A 305 2.28 34.61 3.60
C ASP A 305 3.12 33.53 2.90
N ILE A 306 4.29 33.20 3.45
CA ILE A 306 5.14 32.11 2.95
C ILE A 306 4.40 30.77 3.01
N SER A 307 3.74 30.48 4.15
CA SER A 307 2.97 29.24 4.30
C SER A 307 1.83 29.18 3.30
N LEU A 308 1.11 30.29 3.13
CA LEU A 308 0.05 30.42 2.13
C LEU A 308 0.57 30.21 0.70
N PHE A 309 1.73 30.77 0.38
CA PHE A 309 2.36 30.61 -0.93
C PHE A 309 2.78 29.17 -1.21
N VAL A 310 3.38 28.48 -0.24
CA VAL A 310 3.79 27.07 -0.36
C VAL A 310 2.58 26.17 -0.62
N HIS A 311 1.51 26.30 0.17
CA HIS A 311 0.28 25.53 -0.03
C HIS A 311 -0.43 25.88 -1.33
N CYS A 312 -0.39 27.15 -1.76
CA CYS A 312 -0.88 27.57 -3.08
C CYS A 312 -0.07 26.91 -4.21
N GLY A 313 1.25 26.78 -4.05
CA GLY A 313 2.10 26.06 -4.99
C GLY A 313 1.72 24.58 -5.12
N PHE A 314 1.49 23.89 -4.00
CA PHE A 314 0.98 22.52 -4.01
C PHE A 314 -0.40 22.42 -4.68
N LEU A 315 -1.33 23.34 -4.38
CA LEU A 315 -2.64 23.38 -5.02
C LEU A 315 -2.53 23.51 -6.55
N ILE A 316 -1.66 24.39 -7.04
CA ILE A 316 -1.40 24.55 -8.48
C ILE A 316 -0.83 23.26 -9.06
N ALA A 317 0.20 22.67 -8.43
CA ALA A 317 0.85 21.47 -8.93
C ALA A 317 -0.11 20.26 -9.01
N LEU A 318 -0.88 20.01 -7.95
CA LEU A 318 -1.85 18.90 -7.90
C LEU A 318 -2.99 19.13 -8.91
N THR A 319 -3.49 20.36 -9.04
CA THR A 319 -4.52 20.70 -10.03
C THR A 319 -4.01 20.51 -11.46
N TYR A 320 -2.75 20.90 -11.73
CA TYR A 320 -2.12 20.72 -13.04
C TYR A 320 -1.92 19.25 -13.40
N GLN A 321 -1.56 18.40 -12.43
CA GLN A 321 -1.46 16.94 -12.61
C GLN A 321 -2.83 16.25 -12.74
N GLY A 322 -3.94 16.97 -12.57
CA GLY A 322 -5.29 16.41 -12.63
C GLY A 322 -5.68 15.56 -11.42
N LEU A 323 -4.95 15.68 -10.30
CA LEU A 323 -5.24 14.95 -9.07
C LEU A 323 -6.46 15.55 -8.38
N CYS A 324 -7.46 14.72 -8.15
CA CYS A 324 -8.69 15.07 -7.46
C CYS A 324 -8.44 15.34 -5.97
N SER A 325 -7.38 14.79 -5.36
CA SER A 325 -6.96 15.12 -3.98
C SER A 325 -6.50 16.58 -3.78
N ALA A 326 -6.36 17.38 -4.85
CA ALA A 326 -6.02 18.80 -4.78
C ALA A 326 -6.96 19.63 -3.87
N PHE A 327 -8.19 19.16 -3.61
CA PHE A 327 -9.11 19.82 -2.68
C PHE A 327 -8.53 19.94 -1.26
N ILE A 328 -7.64 19.03 -0.84
CA ILE A 328 -6.98 19.10 0.47
C ILE A 328 -6.10 20.35 0.52
N SER A 329 -5.28 20.57 -0.50
CA SER A 329 -4.49 21.81 -0.61
C SER A 329 -5.40 23.04 -0.71
N ALA A 330 -6.56 22.94 -1.37
CA ALA A 330 -7.52 24.03 -1.42
C ALA A 330 -8.05 24.40 -0.03
N ILE A 331 -8.36 23.42 0.82
CA ILE A 331 -8.74 23.62 2.24
C ILE A 331 -7.61 24.31 3.01
N TRP A 332 -6.37 23.86 2.82
CA TRP A 332 -5.15 24.44 3.42
C TRP A 332 -4.76 25.82 2.86
N VAL A 333 -5.49 26.35 1.87
CA VAL A 333 -5.29 27.71 1.35
C VAL A 333 -6.49 28.60 1.68
N ALA A 334 -7.70 28.14 1.38
CA ALA A 334 -8.93 28.92 1.51
C ALA A 334 -9.25 29.29 2.96
N PHE A 335 -9.21 28.32 3.89
CA PHE A 335 -9.53 28.58 5.30
C PHE A 335 -8.49 29.50 5.97
N PRO A 336 -7.17 29.27 5.81
CA PRO A 336 -6.19 30.20 6.34
C PRO A 336 -6.30 31.60 5.74
N LEU A 337 -6.51 31.72 4.42
CA LEU A 337 -6.70 33.02 3.78
C LEU A 337 -7.93 33.76 4.34
N LEU A 338 -9.08 33.08 4.45
CA LEU A 338 -10.29 33.65 5.04
C LEU A 338 -10.04 34.12 6.48
N THR A 339 -9.37 33.28 7.27
CA THR A 339 -8.97 33.59 8.65
C THR A 339 -8.12 34.85 8.68
N LYS A 340 -7.11 34.94 7.80
CA LYS A 340 -6.23 36.11 7.69
C LYS A 340 -7.01 37.38 7.37
N LEU A 341 -7.97 37.33 6.45
CA LEU A 341 -8.80 38.48 6.08
C LEU A 341 -9.66 38.96 7.27
N CYS A 342 -10.21 38.02 8.06
CA CYS A 342 -10.99 38.34 9.26
C CYS A 342 -10.14 38.97 10.38
N VAL A 343 -8.93 38.47 10.60
CA VAL A 343 -8.07 38.92 11.71
C VAL A 343 -7.13 40.07 11.36
N HIS A 344 -6.96 40.41 10.08
CA HIS A 344 -5.92 41.35 9.65
C HIS A 344 -6.00 42.72 10.35
N LYS A 345 -7.20 43.31 10.44
CA LYS A 345 -7.38 44.62 11.09
C LYS A 345 -7.06 44.58 12.58
N ASP A 346 -7.58 43.57 13.27
CA ASP A 346 -7.39 43.39 14.71
C ASP A 346 -5.93 43.11 15.05
N PHE A 347 -5.28 42.22 14.28
CA PHE A 347 -3.86 41.93 14.41
C PHE A 347 -3.01 43.18 14.22
N LYS A 348 -3.32 44.03 13.23
CA LYS A 348 -2.57 45.27 12.97
C LYS A 348 -2.71 46.28 14.11
N GLN A 349 -3.88 46.38 14.73
CA GLN A 349 -4.19 47.36 15.78
C GLN A 349 -3.73 46.91 17.17
N HIS A 350 -3.94 45.65 17.53
CA HIS A 350 -3.77 45.14 18.89
C HIS A 350 -2.63 44.12 19.03
N GLY A 351 -2.04 43.65 17.92
CA GLY A 351 -1.01 42.62 17.91
C GLY A 351 -1.56 41.22 18.20
N ALA A 352 -0.68 40.30 18.61
CA ALA A 352 -1.02 38.90 18.90
C ALA A 352 -1.65 38.71 20.31
N GLN A 353 -2.77 39.37 20.58
CA GLN A 353 -3.52 39.21 21.84
C GLN A 353 -4.41 37.96 21.82
N GLY A 354 -4.98 37.60 22.98
CA GLY A 354 -5.81 36.40 23.14
C GLY A 354 -6.98 36.30 22.15
N LYS A 355 -7.60 37.43 21.78
CA LYS A 355 -8.67 37.47 20.77
C LYS A 355 -8.17 37.08 19.38
N PHE A 356 -7.02 37.59 18.95
CA PHE A 356 -6.39 37.20 17.68
C PHE A 356 -6.10 35.69 17.66
N VAL A 357 -5.48 35.17 18.72
CA VAL A 357 -5.13 33.74 18.82
C VAL A 357 -6.40 32.87 18.78
N ALA A 358 -7.46 33.26 19.50
CA ALA A 358 -8.72 32.52 19.50
C ALA A 358 -9.36 32.47 18.10
N ILE A 359 -9.47 33.61 17.41
CA ILE A 359 -10.04 33.65 16.05
C ILE A 359 -9.15 32.90 15.06
N TYR A 360 -7.82 33.00 15.21
CA TYR A 360 -6.87 32.26 14.39
C TYR A 360 -7.07 30.75 14.54
N LEU A 361 -7.07 30.24 15.78
CA LEU A 361 -7.26 28.82 16.05
C LEU A 361 -8.63 28.32 15.56
N LEU A 362 -9.69 29.14 15.70
CA LEU A 362 -11.02 28.82 15.17
C LEU A 362 -11.01 28.70 13.64
N GLY A 363 -10.34 29.62 12.95
CA GLY A 363 -10.23 29.60 11.50
C GLY A 363 -9.36 28.46 10.96
N MET A 364 -8.37 28.02 11.74
CA MET A 364 -7.54 26.85 11.43
C MET A 364 -8.18 25.52 11.86
N PHE A 365 -9.27 25.52 12.62
CA PHE A 365 -9.86 24.29 13.17
C PHE A 365 -10.21 23.27 12.08
N ILE A 366 -10.88 23.70 11.01
CA ILE A 366 -11.32 22.82 9.93
C ILE A 366 -10.14 22.15 9.19
N PRO A 367 -9.15 22.89 8.64
CA PRO A 367 -8.02 22.26 7.93
C PRO A 367 -7.22 21.30 8.83
N TYR A 368 -7.05 21.62 10.12
CA TYR A 368 -6.31 20.77 11.04
C TYR A 368 -7.08 19.52 11.44
N THR A 369 -8.35 19.63 11.83
CA THR A 369 -9.16 18.46 12.18
C THR A 369 -9.30 17.53 10.98
N TYR A 370 -9.49 18.07 9.78
CA TYR A 370 -9.57 17.27 8.57
C TYR A 370 -8.24 16.60 8.22
N ALA A 371 -7.12 17.30 8.33
CA ALA A 371 -5.81 16.70 8.10
C ALA A 371 -5.50 15.60 9.12
N LEU A 372 -5.78 15.81 10.41
CA LEU A 372 -5.60 14.80 11.45
C LEU A 372 -6.45 13.55 11.18
N TYR A 373 -7.68 13.75 10.71
CA TYR A 373 -8.57 12.66 10.29
C TYR A 373 -7.97 11.83 9.12
N LEU A 374 -7.45 12.50 8.09
CA LEU A 374 -6.78 11.81 6.98
C LEU A 374 -5.48 11.12 7.39
N ILE A 375 -4.68 11.78 8.24
CA ILE A 375 -3.42 11.24 8.77
C ILE A 375 -3.70 9.96 9.57
N TRP A 376 -4.77 9.95 10.38
CA TRP A 376 -5.19 8.74 11.08
C TRP A 376 -5.48 7.60 10.12
N ALA A 377 -6.27 7.83 9.07
CA ALA A 377 -6.60 6.81 8.07
C ALA A 377 -5.35 6.29 7.33
N VAL A 378 -4.39 7.17 7.01
CA VAL A 378 -3.10 6.76 6.42
C VAL A 378 -2.35 5.81 7.35
N PHE A 379 -2.23 6.13 8.64
CA PHE A 379 -1.51 5.27 9.58
C PHE A 379 -2.24 3.97 9.90
N GLU A 380 -3.57 3.99 10.01
CA GLU A 380 -4.39 2.78 10.18
C GLU A 380 -4.10 1.75 9.07
N MET A 381 -3.90 2.21 7.83
CA MET A 381 -3.58 1.36 6.69
C MET A 381 -2.09 0.98 6.61
N PHE A 382 -1.18 1.96 6.67
CA PHE A 382 0.24 1.72 6.39
C PHE A 382 0.97 1.01 7.54
N THR A 383 0.59 1.24 8.80
CA THR A 383 1.28 0.65 9.95
C THR A 383 1.24 -0.88 9.92
N PRO A 384 0.09 -1.54 9.69
CA PRO A 384 0.03 -3.00 9.48
C PRO A 384 0.79 -3.49 8.24
N ILE A 385 0.71 -2.77 7.11
CA ILE A 385 1.39 -3.15 5.85
C ILE A 385 2.91 -3.22 6.03
N LEU A 386 3.49 -2.26 6.75
CA LEU A 386 4.93 -2.21 7.02
C LEU A 386 5.42 -3.40 7.87
N GLY A 387 4.54 -4.04 8.65
CA GLY A 387 4.85 -5.29 9.37
C GLY A 387 4.81 -6.55 8.50
N ARG A 388 4.63 -6.40 7.17
CA ARG A 388 4.57 -7.51 6.20
C ARG A 388 5.09 -7.13 4.80
N SER A 389 5.90 -6.07 4.70
CA SER A 389 6.42 -5.53 3.43
C SER A 389 7.72 -6.21 2.95
N GLY A 390 8.11 -7.33 3.54
CA GLY A 390 9.34 -8.05 3.21
C GLY A 390 10.58 -7.58 3.95
N SER A 391 11.76 -8.03 3.51
CA SER A 391 13.06 -7.83 4.18
C SER A 391 13.89 -6.65 3.67
N GLU A 392 13.48 -6.03 2.55
CA GLU A 392 14.32 -5.06 1.84
C GLU A 392 13.99 -3.61 2.18
N ILE A 393 12.70 -3.27 2.29
CA ILE A 393 12.25 -1.89 2.52
C ILE A 393 12.33 -1.59 4.03
N PRO A 394 13.17 -0.64 4.49
CA PRO A 394 13.26 -0.31 5.91
C PRO A 394 11.96 0.39 6.36
N PRO A 395 11.16 -0.24 7.25
CA PRO A 395 9.82 0.24 7.56
C PRO A 395 9.88 1.54 8.37
N ASP A 396 10.89 1.70 9.21
CA ASP A 396 11.14 2.91 9.99
C ASP A 396 11.39 4.12 9.08
N VAL A 397 12.12 3.95 7.97
CA VAL A 397 12.39 5.03 7.01
C VAL A 397 11.09 5.48 6.33
N VAL A 398 10.25 4.53 5.91
CA VAL A 398 8.96 4.84 5.27
C VAL A 398 8.03 5.55 6.25
N LEU A 399 7.85 5.00 7.45
CA LEU A 399 6.97 5.60 8.46
C LEU A 399 7.45 6.99 8.87
N ALA A 400 8.76 7.13 9.11
CA ALA A 400 9.38 8.39 9.50
C ALA A 400 9.23 9.46 8.41
N SER A 401 9.31 9.08 7.12
CA SER A 401 9.07 10.00 5.99
C SER A 401 7.62 10.48 5.93
N ILE A 402 6.65 9.56 6.06
CA ILE A 402 5.22 9.91 6.08
C ILE A 402 4.94 10.86 7.24
N LEU A 403 5.43 10.53 8.44
CA LEU A 403 5.22 11.35 9.63
C LEU A 403 5.90 12.73 9.52
N ALA A 404 7.10 12.80 8.93
CA ALA A 404 7.78 14.07 8.68
C ALA A 404 6.96 14.95 7.72
N GLY A 405 6.44 14.39 6.63
CA GLY A 405 5.55 15.10 5.71
C GLY A 405 4.28 15.62 6.39
N CYS A 406 3.62 14.79 7.20
CA CYS A 406 2.48 15.19 8.03
C CYS A 406 2.85 16.35 8.96
N THR A 407 4.01 16.27 9.61
CA THR A 407 4.51 17.30 10.52
C THR A 407 4.80 18.62 9.80
N MET A 408 5.35 18.58 8.58
CA MET A 408 5.59 19.78 7.77
C MET A 408 4.29 20.52 7.43
N VAL A 409 3.28 19.77 6.97
CA VAL A 409 1.95 20.32 6.67
C VAL A 409 1.32 20.92 7.92
N LEU A 410 1.28 20.16 9.03
CA LEU A 410 0.68 20.61 10.28
C LEU A 410 1.46 21.76 10.95
N SER A 411 2.78 21.87 10.75
CA SER A 411 3.56 22.95 11.36
C SER A 411 3.55 24.25 10.55
N SER A 412 3.28 24.20 9.24
CA SER A 412 3.36 25.34 8.31
C SER A 412 2.79 26.64 8.88
N TYR A 413 1.48 26.67 9.13
CA TYR A 413 0.79 27.84 9.66
C TYR A 413 0.98 28.09 11.16
N PHE A 414 1.77 27.27 11.87
CA PHE A 414 2.22 27.56 13.24
C PHE A 414 3.61 28.19 13.27
N ILE A 415 4.36 28.19 12.16
CA ILE A 415 5.68 28.85 12.07
C ILE A 415 5.56 30.34 12.38
N ASN A 416 4.48 31.01 11.99
CA ASN A 416 4.26 32.42 12.32
C ASN A 416 4.32 32.70 13.83
N PHE A 417 3.81 31.78 14.67
CA PHE A 417 3.84 31.95 16.12
C PHE A 417 5.26 31.85 16.69
N ILE A 418 6.17 31.11 16.06
CA ILE A 418 7.59 31.09 16.44
C ILE A 418 8.18 32.50 16.43
N TYR A 419 7.76 33.32 15.46
CA TYR A 419 8.18 34.71 15.32
C TYR A 419 7.43 35.68 16.25
N LEU A 420 6.22 35.34 16.68
CA LEU A 420 5.43 36.18 17.59
C LEU A 420 5.73 35.94 19.08
N VAL A 421 6.25 34.77 19.45
CA VAL A 421 6.57 34.47 20.85
C VAL A 421 7.92 35.06 21.29
N LYS A 422 8.02 35.40 22.57
CA LYS A 422 9.25 35.92 23.19
C LYS A 422 10.39 34.89 23.25
N GLY A 423 10.08 33.60 23.29
CA GLY A 423 11.10 32.55 23.32
C GLY A 423 10.55 31.14 23.16
N THR A 424 11.31 30.29 22.47
CA THR A 424 10.97 28.91 22.13
C THR A 424 11.75 27.87 22.94
N LYS A 425 12.65 28.33 23.83
CA LYS A 425 13.61 27.50 24.55
C LYS A 425 12.96 26.36 25.35
N LYS A 426 11.86 26.64 26.08
CA LYS A 426 11.17 25.61 26.89
C LYS A 426 10.58 24.51 26.00
N THR A 427 9.84 24.89 24.96
CA THR A 427 9.25 23.95 23.99
C THR A 427 10.32 23.10 23.32
N LEU A 428 11.43 23.72 22.88
CA LEU A 428 12.53 22.99 22.27
C LEU A 428 13.18 22.00 23.24
N ILE A 429 13.41 22.39 24.50
CA ILE A 429 13.94 21.48 25.52
C ILE A 429 12.97 20.31 25.76
N THR A 430 11.67 20.57 25.91
CA THR A 430 10.67 19.53 26.15
C THR A 430 10.62 18.53 24.99
N LEU A 431 10.54 19.00 23.74
CA LEU A 431 10.49 18.12 22.56
C LEU A 431 11.77 17.29 22.44
N THR A 432 12.95 17.91 22.63
CA THR A 432 14.22 17.19 22.59
C THR A 432 14.33 16.17 23.72
N VAL A 433 13.83 16.47 24.92
CA VAL A 433 13.82 15.51 26.04
C VAL A 433 12.94 14.31 25.71
N VAL A 434 11.72 14.53 25.19
CA VAL A 434 10.81 13.45 24.78
C VAL A 434 11.45 12.60 23.69
N CYS A 435 12.02 13.22 22.66
CA CYS A 435 12.74 12.53 21.59
C CYS A 435 13.89 11.68 22.14
N THR A 436 14.76 12.27 22.96
CA THR A 436 15.96 11.60 23.49
C THR A 436 15.59 10.45 24.43
N VAL A 437 14.62 10.65 25.32
CA VAL A 437 14.15 9.57 26.22
C VAL A 437 13.55 8.43 25.39
N THR A 438 12.68 8.74 24.42
CA THR A 438 12.09 7.71 23.55
C THR A 438 13.17 6.98 22.74
N PHE A 439 14.13 7.71 22.18
CA PHE A 439 15.26 7.15 21.45
C PHE A 439 16.07 6.18 22.31
N LEU A 440 16.42 6.56 23.55
CA LEU A 440 17.15 5.68 24.46
C LEU A 440 16.34 4.43 24.82
N LEU A 441 15.03 4.56 25.06
CA LEU A 441 14.16 3.42 25.35
C LEU A 441 14.04 2.45 24.16
N VAL A 442 13.96 2.98 22.93
CA VAL A 442 13.99 2.18 21.70
C VAL A 442 15.35 1.48 21.55
N CYS A 443 16.46 2.18 21.75
CA CYS A 443 17.81 1.59 21.69
C CYS A 443 18.00 0.46 22.71
N CYS A 444 17.35 0.54 23.88
CA CYS A 444 17.35 -0.51 24.89
C CYS A 444 16.42 -1.70 24.59
N GLY A 445 15.66 -1.67 23.47
CA GLY A 445 14.72 -2.74 23.12
C GLY A 445 13.47 -2.78 23.99
N THR A 446 13.10 -1.66 24.63
CA THR A 446 11.94 -1.60 25.55
C THR A 446 10.62 -1.90 24.83
N PHE A 447 10.52 -1.53 23.56
CA PHE A 447 9.29 -1.63 22.78
C PHE A 447 9.35 -2.81 21.82
N PHE A 448 8.90 -3.97 22.30
CA PHE A 448 8.82 -5.17 21.48
C PHE A 448 7.72 -5.04 20.41
N PRO A 449 8.01 -5.35 19.12
CA PRO A 449 7.09 -5.11 18.02
C PRO A 449 5.87 -6.03 17.99
N TYR A 450 5.93 -7.26 18.50
CA TYR A 450 4.87 -8.26 18.31
C TYR A 450 4.04 -8.50 19.56
N SER A 451 2.85 -9.08 19.39
CA SER A 451 1.99 -9.46 20.51
C SER A 451 1.16 -10.71 20.22
N SER A 452 1.11 -11.61 21.19
CA SER A 452 0.20 -12.76 21.25
C SER A 452 -1.08 -12.48 22.05
N ASN A 453 -1.25 -11.26 22.57
CA ASN A 453 -2.43 -10.90 23.34
C ASN A 453 -3.69 -11.07 22.48
N LEU A 454 -4.60 -11.95 22.90
CA LEU A 454 -5.82 -12.25 22.17
C LEU A 454 -6.69 -11.01 21.92
N ALA A 455 -6.64 -10.00 22.79
CA ALA A 455 -7.40 -8.76 22.60
C ALA A 455 -6.82 -7.85 21.51
N SER A 456 -5.51 -7.92 21.24
CA SER A 456 -4.82 -7.08 20.25
C SER A 456 -3.60 -7.81 19.66
N PRO A 457 -3.78 -8.91 18.91
CA PRO A 457 -2.67 -9.69 18.41
C PRO A 457 -1.99 -8.98 17.24
N LYS A 458 -0.66 -8.98 17.25
CA LYS A 458 0.19 -8.36 16.21
C LYS A 458 1.28 -9.35 15.84
N PRO A 459 0.95 -10.42 15.10
CA PRO A 459 1.87 -11.54 14.92
C PRO A 459 2.99 -11.23 13.95
N LYS A 460 4.17 -11.81 14.23
CA LYS A 460 5.24 -11.94 13.25
C LYS A 460 4.89 -13.04 12.24
N ARG A 461 4.88 -12.72 10.95
CA ARG A 461 4.55 -13.68 9.88
C ARG A 461 5.81 -14.40 9.37
N VAL A 462 5.74 -15.74 9.32
CA VAL A 462 6.83 -16.59 8.84
C VAL A 462 6.26 -17.70 7.97
N PHE A 463 6.86 -17.94 6.82
CA PHE A 463 6.56 -19.11 5.99
C PHE A 463 7.61 -20.20 6.20
N LEU A 464 7.16 -21.43 6.40
CA LEU A 464 7.97 -22.63 6.58
C LEU A 464 7.60 -23.65 5.51
N GLN A 465 8.49 -23.82 4.54
CA GLN A 465 8.27 -24.72 3.40
C GLN A 465 9.20 -25.91 3.51
N HIS A 466 8.68 -27.08 3.90
CA HIS A 466 9.49 -28.30 3.88
C HIS A 466 9.54 -28.81 2.44
N MET A 467 10.73 -28.80 1.85
CA MET A 467 10.90 -29.06 0.44
C MET A 467 12.00 -30.05 0.12
N THR A 468 11.77 -30.80 -0.95
CA THR A 468 12.78 -31.60 -1.64
C THR A 468 13.03 -31.00 -3.01
N ARG A 469 14.31 -30.80 -3.35
CA ARG A 469 14.75 -30.23 -4.62
C ARG A 469 15.58 -31.25 -5.39
N THR A 470 15.25 -31.42 -6.65
CA THR A 470 15.95 -32.33 -7.57
C THR A 470 16.36 -31.55 -8.81
N PHE A 471 17.64 -31.64 -9.18
CA PHE A 471 18.23 -30.91 -10.29
C PHE A 471 18.75 -31.93 -11.32
N HIS A 472 18.18 -31.87 -12.52
CA HIS A 472 18.54 -32.73 -13.64
C HIS A 472 19.44 -31.98 -14.63
N GLY A 473 20.50 -32.63 -15.09
CA GLY A 473 21.40 -32.11 -16.12
C GLY A 473 20.84 -32.27 -17.53
N LEU A 474 21.66 -31.93 -18.54
CA LEU A 474 21.31 -32.06 -19.97
C LEU A 474 20.97 -33.49 -20.39
N ASP A 475 21.64 -34.48 -19.80
CA ASP A 475 21.41 -35.90 -20.07
C ASP A 475 20.16 -36.45 -19.35
N GLY A 476 19.50 -35.63 -18.53
CA GLY A 476 18.36 -36.01 -17.68
C GLY A 476 18.76 -36.64 -16.34
N ASP A 477 20.03 -36.96 -16.14
CA ASP A 477 20.56 -37.51 -14.89
C ASP A 477 20.47 -36.51 -13.73
N ILE A 478 20.26 -37.03 -12.52
CA ILE A 478 20.23 -36.22 -11.30
C ILE A 478 21.64 -35.76 -10.96
N VAL A 479 21.88 -34.47 -11.08
CA VAL A 479 23.18 -33.83 -10.77
C VAL A 479 23.23 -33.43 -9.29
N LYS A 480 22.08 -33.04 -8.72
CA LYS A 480 21.97 -32.63 -7.32
C LYS A 480 20.59 -32.95 -6.79
N GLN A 481 20.53 -33.42 -5.55
CA GLN A 481 19.29 -33.60 -4.81
C GLN A 481 19.52 -33.20 -3.35
N ASP A 482 18.62 -32.40 -2.79
CA ASP A 482 18.66 -32.00 -1.38
C ASP A 482 17.25 -31.81 -0.81
N SER A 483 17.16 -31.80 0.53
CA SER A 483 15.90 -31.58 1.25
C SER A 483 16.11 -30.74 2.51
N GLY A 484 15.12 -29.93 2.85
CA GLY A 484 15.20 -28.98 3.95
C GLY A 484 13.96 -28.13 4.12
N ILE A 485 13.90 -27.43 5.25
CA ILE A 485 12.88 -26.44 5.56
C ILE A 485 13.39 -25.06 5.13
N TRP A 486 12.74 -24.49 4.13
CA TRP A 486 12.96 -23.12 3.70
C TRP A 486 12.11 -22.15 4.48
N ILE A 487 12.75 -21.13 5.03
CA ILE A 487 12.19 -20.24 6.04
C ILE A 487 12.25 -18.81 5.52
N ASN A 488 11.09 -18.18 5.42
CA ASN A 488 10.93 -16.81 4.92
C ASN A 488 10.24 -15.94 5.99
N GLY A 489 10.94 -14.91 6.47
CA GLY A 489 10.35 -13.86 7.33
C GLY A 489 9.74 -12.75 6.47
N PHE A 490 8.51 -12.34 6.79
CA PHE A 490 7.76 -11.37 5.96
C PHE A 490 7.92 -9.91 6.36
N ASP A 491 8.80 -9.62 7.32
CA ASP A 491 9.10 -8.26 7.75
C ASP A 491 10.62 -8.02 7.83
N TYR A 492 10.98 -6.74 7.96
CA TYR A 492 12.35 -6.26 7.90
C TYR A 492 13.29 -6.87 8.95
N THR A 493 12.75 -7.32 10.09
CA THR A 493 13.56 -7.92 11.17
C THR A 493 14.05 -9.33 10.82
N GLY A 494 13.53 -9.95 9.76
CA GLY A 494 13.94 -11.28 9.34
C GLY A 494 13.67 -12.30 10.45
N MET A 495 14.71 -12.99 10.93
CA MET A 495 14.61 -13.96 12.04
C MET A 495 15.24 -13.47 13.35
N SER A 496 15.67 -12.19 13.45
CA SER A 496 16.43 -11.69 14.60
C SER A 496 15.73 -11.88 15.96
N HIS A 497 14.41 -11.69 16.00
CA HIS A 497 13.62 -11.92 17.21
C HIS A 497 13.29 -13.39 17.48
N ILE A 498 13.49 -14.29 16.50
CA ILE A 498 13.22 -15.72 16.62
C ILE A 498 14.48 -16.50 16.98
N THR A 499 15.65 -16.10 16.46
CA THR A 499 16.94 -16.76 16.73
C THR A 499 17.22 -16.99 18.22
N PRO A 500 16.91 -16.06 19.16
CA PRO A 500 17.09 -16.32 20.59
C PRO A 500 16.23 -17.47 21.15
N HIS A 501 15.08 -17.75 20.53
CA HIS A 501 14.17 -18.84 20.91
C HIS A 501 14.48 -20.14 20.16
N ILE A 502 14.95 -20.04 18.92
CA ILE A 502 15.32 -21.16 18.06
C ILE A 502 16.72 -20.89 17.51
N PRO A 503 17.80 -21.19 18.28
CA PRO A 503 19.17 -20.86 17.90
C PRO A 503 19.64 -21.53 16.61
N GLU A 504 19.01 -22.65 16.23
CA GLU A 504 19.22 -23.34 14.96
C GLU A 504 18.90 -22.45 13.74
N ILE A 505 17.98 -21.48 13.88
CA ILE A 505 17.65 -20.52 12.83
C ILE A 505 18.45 -19.24 13.05
N ASN A 506 19.64 -19.18 12.45
CA ASN A 506 20.54 -18.03 12.51
C ASN A 506 21.20 -17.77 11.15
N ASP A 507 22.02 -16.73 11.05
CA ASP A 507 22.62 -16.30 9.77
C ASP A 507 23.71 -17.24 9.21
N THR A 508 24.05 -18.36 9.86
CA THR A 508 24.93 -19.38 9.26
C THR A 508 24.18 -20.29 8.30
N ILE A 509 22.85 -20.46 8.46
CA ILE A 509 22.01 -21.32 7.62
C ILE A 509 21.26 -20.53 6.54
N ARG A 510 21.86 -19.45 6.06
CA ARG A 510 21.26 -18.61 5.00
C ARG A 510 21.07 -19.42 3.74
N ALA A 511 19.91 -19.29 3.10
CA ALA A 511 19.64 -20.07 1.89
C ALA A 511 20.58 -19.61 0.76
N HIS A 512 21.30 -20.56 0.17
CA HIS A 512 22.19 -20.30 -0.95
C HIS A 512 21.38 -20.21 -2.25
N CYS A 513 21.56 -19.14 -3.02
CA CYS A 513 20.91 -18.97 -4.32
C CYS A 513 21.66 -19.79 -5.39
N GLU A 514 20.95 -20.68 -6.06
CA GLU A 514 21.48 -21.37 -7.24
C GLU A 514 21.39 -20.43 -8.46
N GLU A 515 22.48 -19.75 -8.81
CA GLU A 515 22.51 -18.68 -9.82
C GLU A 515 22.08 -19.14 -11.22
N ASN A 516 22.24 -20.42 -11.56
CA ASN A 516 21.81 -20.98 -12.84
C ASN A 516 20.37 -21.50 -12.84
N ALA A 517 19.73 -21.57 -11.66
CA ALA A 517 18.34 -22.02 -11.54
C ALA A 517 17.37 -20.82 -11.52
N PRO A 518 16.22 -20.91 -12.21
CA PRO A 518 15.19 -19.89 -12.12
C PRO A 518 14.78 -19.66 -10.67
N LEU A 519 14.60 -18.39 -10.30
CA LEU A 519 14.27 -17.94 -8.95
C LEU A 519 15.14 -18.58 -7.84
N CYS A 520 16.46 -18.68 -8.09
CA CYS A 520 17.46 -19.19 -7.16
C CYS A 520 17.32 -20.69 -6.80
N GLY A 521 16.52 -21.46 -7.53
CA GLY A 521 16.30 -22.88 -7.20
C GLY A 521 15.41 -23.08 -5.97
N PHE A 522 14.43 -22.20 -5.77
CA PHE A 522 13.47 -22.29 -4.68
C PHE A 522 12.02 -22.30 -5.20
N PRO A 523 11.11 -23.06 -4.56
CA PRO A 523 9.71 -23.15 -4.93
C PRO A 523 8.94 -21.91 -4.44
N TRP A 524 9.12 -20.79 -5.14
CA TRP A 524 8.35 -19.58 -4.91
C TRP A 524 6.88 -19.77 -5.29
N TYR A 525 5.96 -19.50 -4.35
CA TYR A 525 4.51 -19.48 -4.61
C TYR A 525 4.08 -18.29 -5.47
N LEU A 526 4.68 -17.12 -5.22
CA LEU A 526 4.53 -15.91 -6.03
C LEU A 526 5.93 -15.37 -6.35
N PRO A 527 6.12 -14.66 -7.47
CA PRO A 527 7.44 -14.18 -7.91
C PRO A 527 7.91 -12.93 -7.13
N VAL A 528 7.75 -12.95 -5.80
CA VAL A 528 8.04 -11.84 -4.87
C VAL A 528 9.43 -11.94 -4.22
N HIS A 529 10.36 -12.69 -4.84
CA HIS A 529 11.74 -12.86 -4.35
C HIS A 529 12.49 -11.53 -4.15
N PHE A 530 12.10 -10.48 -4.87
CA PHE A 530 12.64 -9.13 -4.70
C PHE A 530 12.23 -8.45 -3.38
N LEU A 531 11.12 -8.87 -2.75
CA LEU A 531 10.67 -8.38 -1.45
C LEU A 531 11.34 -9.14 -0.30
N ILE A 532 11.72 -10.41 -0.51
CA ILE A 532 12.28 -11.29 0.53
C ILE A 532 13.60 -11.87 0.05
N ARG A 533 14.67 -11.06 0.08
CA ARG A 533 16.03 -11.55 -0.19
C ARG A 533 16.65 -12.25 1.02
N LYS A 534 16.14 -11.97 2.21
CA LYS A 534 16.58 -12.61 3.44
C LYS A 534 15.75 -13.83 3.78
N ASN A 535 16.32 -15.01 3.53
CA ASN A 535 15.72 -16.30 3.85
C ASN A 535 16.76 -17.31 4.37
N TRP A 536 16.28 -18.40 4.97
CA TRP A 536 17.09 -19.41 5.65
C TRP A 536 16.71 -20.81 5.18
N TYR A 537 17.64 -21.75 5.23
CA TYR A 537 17.47 -23.13 4.79
C TYR A 537 18.01 -24.08 5.86
N LEU A 538 17.11 -24.79 6.54
CA LEU A 538 17.45 -25.77 7.56
C LEU A 538 17.39 -27.18 6.97
N PRO A 539 18.51 -27.90 6.82
CA PRO A 539 18.51 -29.25 6.27
C PRO A 539 17.57 -30.19 7.04
N ALA A 540 16.82 -31.01 6.31
CA ALA A 540 15.85 -31.96 6.86
C ALA A 540 15.71 -33.18 5.94
N PRO A 541 15.25 -34.35 6.44
CA PRO A 541 14.99 -35.52 5.61
C PRO A 541 14.05 -35.24 4.43
N GLU A 542 14.09 -36.10 3.41
CA GLU A 542 13.25 -35.96 2.22
C GLU A 542 11.75 -35.99 2.54
N VAL A 543 10.97 -35.16 1.84
CA VAL A 543 9.52 -35.24 1.84
C VAL A 543 9.06 -36.14 0.69
N SER A 544 8.20 -37.11 1.01
CA SER A 544 7.58 -37.98 0.01
C SER A 544 6.06 -37.84 0.08
N PRO A 545 5.48 -36.82 -0.57
CA PRO A 545 4.03 -36.68 -0.71
C PRO A 545 3.43 -37.94 -1.34
N ARG A 546 2.20 -38.32 -0.94
CA ARG A 546 1.53 -39.52 -1.49
C ARG A 546 1.35 -39.47 -3.01
N ASP A 547 1.15 -38.27 -3.53
CA ASP A 547 0.92 -38.00 -4.95
C ASP A 547 2.04 -37.07 -5.47
N PRO A 548 3.25 -37.59 -5.75
CA PRO A 548 4.36 -36.77 -6.21
C PRO A 548 4.05 -36.16 -7.58
N PRO A 549 4.55 -34.94 -7.88
CA PRO A 549 4.33 -34.38 -9.19
C PRO A 549 5.10 -35.20 -10.24
N GLN A 550 4.47 -35.42 -11.39
CA GLN A 550 5.14 -35.98 -12.56
C GLN A 550 5.29 -34.86 -13.58
N PHE A 551 6.50 -34.74 -14.13
CA PHE A 551 6.81 -33.78 -15.18
C PHE A 551 7.65 -34.48 -16.23
N ARG A 552 7.21 -34.42 -17.48
CA ARG A 552 7.89 -35.07 -18.59
C ARG A 552 7.80 -34.23 -19.85
N ILE A 553 8.85 -34.31 -20.65
CA ILE A 553 8.83 -33.84 -22.03
C ILE A 553 8.12 -34.88 -22.92
N LEU A 554 7.19 -34.42 -23.74
CA LEU A 554 6.45 -35.24 -24.71
C LEU A 554 7.07 -35.18 -26.10
N SER A 555 7.49 -33.99 -26.55
CA SER A 555 8.13 -33.81 -27.85
C SER A 555 9.14 -32.67 -27.84
N ARG A 556 10.16 -32.81 -28.71
CA ARG A 556 11.15 -31.79 -29.06
C ARG A 556 11.15 -31.65 -30.58
N GLU A 557 10.66 -30.53 -31.08
CA GLU A 557 10.49 -30.28 -32.51
C GLU A 557 11.28 -29.04 -32.92
N LYS A 558 12.13 -29.16 -33.95
CA LYS A 558 12.75 -27.98 -34.58
C LYS A 558 11.71 -27.30 -35.46
N THR A 559 11.42 -26.04 -35.19
CA THR A 559 10.49 -25.21 -35.97
C THR A 559 11.25 -24.39 -37.02
N SER A 560 10.53 -23.72 -37.92
CA SER A 560 11.15 -22.83 -38.91
C SER A 560 11.73 -21.60 -38.20
N TRP A 561 12.99 -21.23 -38.52
CA TRP A 561 13.75 -20.08 -37.98
C TRP A 561 14.59 -20.36 -36.72
N ASP A 562 15.28 -21.51 -36.68
CA ASP A 562 16.22 -21.90 -35.61
C ASP A 562 15.61 -21.88 -34.19
N SER A 563 14.30 -22.12 -34.12
CA SER A 563 13.58 -22.31 -32.87
C SER A 563 13.33 -23.79 -32.57
N VAL A 564 13.22 -24.10 -31.28
CA VAL A 564 12.93 -25.43 -30.76
C VAL A 564 11.69 -25.34 -29.90
N LYS A 565 10.66 -26.11 -30.28
CA LYS A 565 9.43 -26.26 -29.53
C LYS A 565 9.54 -27.46 -28.59
N LEU A 566 9.36 -27.19 -27.30
CA LEU A 566 9.31 -28.20 -26.25
C LEU A 566 7.88 -28.34 -25.75
N THR A 567 7.34 -29.56 -25.83
CA THR A 567 5.99 -29.88 -25.31
C THR A 567 6.13 -30.68 -24.03
N PHE A 568 5.41 -30.28 -22.98
CA PHE A 568 5.46 -30.88 -21.66
C PHE A 568 4.10 -31.41 -21.22
N GLU A 569 4.15 -32.35 -20.29
CA GLU A 569 2.99 -32.79 -19.50
C GLU A 569 3.36 -32.81 -18.01
N ALA A 570 2.48 -32.22 -17.21
CA ALA A 570 2.61 -32.15 -15.76
C ALA A 570 1.36 -32.68 -15.06
N THR A 571 1.53 -33.49 -14.01
CA THR A 571 0.48 -33.87 -13.07
C THR A 571 0.96 -33.65 -11.65
N GLY A 572 0.09 -33.27 -10.72
CA GLY A 572 0.48 -33.02 -9.34
C GLY A 572 -0.65 -32.46 -8.50
N PRO A 573 -0.35 -31.79 -7.37
CA PRO A 573 -1.37 -31.18 -6.54
C PRO A 573 -2.01 -29.96 -7.21
N SER A 574 -3.12 -29.52 -6.63
CA SER A 574 -3.92 -28.37 -7.09
C SER A 574 -3.17 -27.05 -7.29
N HIS A 575 -1.96 -26.87 -6.75
CA HIS A 575 -1.16 -25.65 -6.88
C HIS A 575 0.25 -26.03 -7.32
N MET A 576 0.62 -25.62 -8.53
CA MET A 576 1.94 -25.84 -9.11
C MET A 576 2.46 -24.54 -9.72
N SER A 577 3.78 -24.39 -9.76
CA SER A 577 4.45 -23.26 -10.38
C SER A 577 5.41 -23.78 -11.44
N PHE A 578 5.41 -23.15 -12.61
CA PHE A 578 6.35 -23.43 -13.69
C PHE A 578 7.25 -22.23 -13.91
N TYR A 579 8.56 -22.48 -13.92
CA TYR A 579 9.60 -21.46 -14.02
C TYR A 579 10.44 -21.72 -15.27
N ILE A 580 10.84 -20.64 -15.93
CA ILE A 580 11.67 -20.71 -17.14
C ILE A 580 12.80 -19.70 -17.03
N ARG A 581 14.02 -20.13 -17.31
CA ARG A 581 15.19 -19.28 -17.55
C ARG A 581 15.84 -19.67 -18.86
N THR A 582 15.87 -18.74 -19.80
CA THR A 582 16.59 -18.94 -21.06
C THR A 582 18.08 -18.72 -20.85
N HIS A 583 18.91 -19.56 -21.47
CA HIS A 583 20.36 -19.40 -21.40
C HIS A 583 20.82 -18.27 -22.34
N LYS A 584 22.07 -17.84 -22.16
CA LYS A 584 22.65 -16.79 -22.99
C LYS A 584 22.61 -17.21 -24.47
N GLY A 585 22.16 -16.31 -25.35
CA GLY A 585 21.98 -16.61 -26.78
C GLY A 585 20.66 -17.31 -27.12
N SER A 586 19.81 -17.60 -26.12
CA SER A 586 18.46 -18.14 -26.32
C SER A 586 17.39 -17.16 -25.81
N THR A 587 16.23 -17.14 -26.46
CA THR A 587 15.09 -16.31 -26.06
C THR A 587 13.78 -17.09 -26.16
N LEU A 588 12.85 -16.84 -25.25
CA LEU A 588 11.54 -17.47 -25.25
C LEU A 588 10.63 -16.68 -26.19
N SER A 589 10.32 -17.24 -27.36
CA SER A 589 9.59 -16.53 -28.41
C SER A 589 8.07 -16.68 -28.26
N GLN A 590 7.59 -17.90 -28.01
CA GLN A 590 6.17 -18.23 -27.90
C GLN A 590 5.89 -19.31 -26.85
N TRP A 591 4.62 -19.45 -26.47
CA TRP A 591 4.14 -20.49 -25.57
C TRP A 591 2.65 -20.78 -25.77
N SER A 592 2.16 -21.87 -25.19
CA SER A 592 0.73 -22.19 -25.14
C SER A 592 0.03 -21.69 -23.87
N LEU A 593 0.73 -20.94 -23.02
CA LEU A 593 0.30 -20.59 -21.66
C LEU A 593 -0.47 -19.25 -21.60
N GLY A 594 -0.60 -18.55 -22.72
CA GLY A 594 -1.37 -17.31 -22.83
C GLY A 594 -1.32 -16.69 -24.23
N ASN A 595 -2.15 -15.68 -24.46
CA ASN A 595 -2.36 -15.06 -25.79
C ASN A 595 -1.40 -13.89 -26.10
N GLY A 596 -0.33 -13.71 -25.33
CA GLY A 596 0.63 -12.62 -25.48
C GLY A 596 2.09 -13.09 -25.47
N THR A 597 2.99 -12.21 -25.89
CA THR A 597 4.43 -12.45 -25.85
C THR A 597 4.88 -12.68 -24.40
N PRO A 598 5.63 -13.75 -24.10
CA PRO A 598 6.16 -13.99 -22.77
C PRO A 598 6.98 -12.79 -22.28
N VAL A 599 6.74 -12.34 -21.05
CA VAL A 599 7.47 -11.22 -20.42
C VAL A 599 8.29 -11.74 -19.25
N THR A 600 9.57 -11.37 -19.20
CA THR A 600 10.46 -11.72 -18.09
C THR A 600 10.28 -10.79 -16.90
N SER A 601 10.58 -11.32 -15.72
CA SER A 601 10.92 -10.50 -14.57
C SER A 601 12.22 -9.71 -14.81
N LYS A 602 12.52 -8.71 -13.97
CA LYS A 602 13.80 -7.97 -14.02
C LYS A 602 15.04 -8.87 -13.93
N GLY A 603 14.91 -10.10 -13.43
CA GLY A 603 15.98 -11.11 -13.35
C GLY A 603 16.07 -12.05 -14.54
N GLY A 604 15.25 -11.87 -15.58
CA GLY A 604 15.23 -12.74 -16.77
C GLY A 604 14.39 -14.00 -16.64
N ASP A 605 13.79 -14.26 -15.48
CA ASP A 605 12.95 -15.43 -15.25
C ASP A 605 11.50 -15.20 -15.66
N TYR A 606 10.89 -16.23 -16.25
CA TYR A 606 9.44 -16.31 -16.45
C TYR A 606 8.83 -17.17 -15.34
N PHE A 607 7.62 -16.79 -14.92
CA PHE A 607 6.87 -17.45 -13.86
C PHE A 607 5.43 -17.68 -14.31
N VAL A 608 4.95 -18.90 -14.13
CA VAL A 608 3.56 -19.28 -14.39
C VAL A 608 3.03 -19.99 -13.16
N PHE A 609 1.93 -19.49 -12.61
CA PHE A 609 1.22 -20.14 -11.53
C PHE A 609 0.02 -20.91 -12.09
N TYR A 610 0.03 -22.23 -11.89
CA TYR A 610 -1.04 -23.13 -12.31
C TYR A 610 -1.82 -23.62 -11.10
N SER A 611 -3.13 -23.41 -11.11
CA SER A 611 -4.01 -23.99 -10.10
C SER A 611 -5.20 -24.70 -10.74
N HIS A 612 -5.71 -25.73 -10.07
CA HIS A 612 -6.85 -26.51 -10.56
C HIS A 612 -7.73 -27.06 -9.43
N GLY A 613 -8.97 -27.42 -9.76
CA GLY A 613 -9.90 -28.09 -8.85
C GLY A 613 -9.53 -29.55 -8.58
N LEU A 614 -10.37 -30.27 -7.83
CA LEU A 614 -10.09 -31.66 -7.39
C LEU A 614 -9.92 -32.65 -8.55
N GLN A 615 -10.58 -32.42 -9.68
CA GLN A 615 -10.48 -33.25 -10.88
C GLN A 615 -9.94 -32.39 -12.02
N ALA A 616 -8.69 -32.66 -12.43
CA ALA A 616 -8.08 -32.01 -13.58
C ALA A 616 -7.33 -33.03 -14.43
N PRO A 617 -7.40 -32.92 -15.77
CA PRO A 617 -6.53 -33.71 -16.64
C PRO A 617 -5.07 -33.30 -16.44
N ALA A 618 -4.16 -34.10 -16.98
CA ALA A 618 -2.75 -33.73 -17.02
C ALA A 618 -2.58 -32.38 -17.74
N TRP A 619 -1.81 -31.48 -17.13
CA TRP A 619 -1.54 -30.16 -17.66
C TRP A 619 -0.54 -30.28 -18.81
N ARG A 620 -1.04 -30.15 -20.04
CA ARG A 620 -0.23 -30.19 -21.27
C ARG A 620 -0.03 -28.79 -21.82
N PHE A 621 1.21 -28.43 -22.07
CA PHE A 621 1.58 -27.11 -22.59
C PHE A 621 2.89 -27.17 -23.36
N TRP A 622 3.21 -26.12 -24.12
CA TRP A 622 4.46 -26.02 -24.84
C TRP A 622 5.07 -24.63 -24.74
N ILE A 623 6.39 -24.58 -24.92
CA ILE A 623 7.19 -23.36 -25.07
C ILE A 623 8.02 -23.45 -26.34
N GLU A 624 8.32 -22.32 -26.94
CA GLU A 624 9.20 -22.23 -28.10
C GLU A 624 10.39 -21.32 -27.76
N VAL A 625 11.59 -21.88 -27.89
CA VAL A 625 12.84 -21.20 -27.59
C VAL A 625 13.58 -20.97 -28.89
N GLN A 626 13.87 -19.71 -29.20
CA GLN A 626 14.69 -19.33 -30.34
C GLN A 626 16.17 -19.34 -29.91
N VAL A 627 17.02 -20.05 -30.65
CA VAL A 627 18.45 -20.20 -30.36
C VAL A 627 19.24 -19.46 -31.43
N LEU A 628 19.95 -18.40 -31.03
CA LEU A 628 20.80 -17.62 -31.94
C LEU A 628 22.21 -18.20 -32.05
N GLU A 629 22.69 -18.81 -30.97
CA GLU A 629 23.99 -19.49 -30.90
C GLU A 629 23.82 -20.79 -30.09
N GLU A 630 24.22 -21.94 -30.65
CA GLU A 630 24.24 -23.20 -29.91
C GLU A 630 25.31 -23.15 -28.81
N GLN A 631 24.90 -23.32 -27.56
CA GLN A 631 25.78 -23.30 -26.38
C GLN A 631 25.88 -24.71 -25.76
N PRO A 632 27.05 -25.09 -25.23
CA PRO A 632 27.25 -26.40 -24.60
C PRO A 632 26.42 -26.60 -23.31
N GLU A 633 25.91 -25.52 -22.72
CA GLU A 633 25.14 -25.53 -21.46
C GLU A 633 23.63 -25.78 -21.66
N GLY A 634 23.17 -25.97 -22.89
CA GLY A 634 21.74 -26.06 -23.24
C GLY A 634 21.13 -24.71 -23.61
N MET A 635 19.88 -24.74 -24.06
CA MET A 635 19.13 -23.55 -24.51
C MET A 635 18.23 -22.99 -23.41
N VAL A 636 17.70 -23.83 -22.51
CA VAL A 636 16.75 -23.39 -21.48
C VAL A 636 16.80 -24.27 -20.23
N THR A 637 16.70 -23.63 -19.08
CA THR A 637 16.40 -24.30 -17.81
C THR A 637 14.94 -24.07 -17.45
N VAL A 638 14.22 -25.14 -17.15
CA VAL A 638 12.84 -25.09 -16.66
C VAL A 638 12.74 -25.77 -15.31
N ALA A 639 11.80 -25.33 -14.48
CA ALA A 639 11.51 -26.01 -13.24
C ALA A 639 10.01 -26.06 -12.94
N ILE A 640 9.60 -27.10 -12.26
CA ILE A 640 8.24 -27.26 -11.73
C ILE A 640 8.29 -27.37 -10.22
N ALA A 641 7.54 -26.52 -9.53
CA ALA A 641 7.26 -26.67 -8.11
C ALA A 641 5.84 -27.15 -7.89
N ALA A 642 5.66 -28.03 -6.90
CA ALA A 642 4.36 -28.48 -6.43
C ALA A 642 4.16 -28.03 -4.99
N HIS A 643 3.02 -27.41 -4.69
CA HIS A 643 2.69 -26.88 -3.36
C HIS A 643 1.51 -27.64 -2.76
N TYR A 644 1.72 -28.33 -1.64
CA TYR A 644 0.69 -29.10 -0.96
C TYR A 644 0.03 -28.27 0.13
N PHE A 645 -0.93 -27.41 -0.24
CA PHE A 645 -1.58 -26.49 0.71
C PHE A 645 -2.68 -27.11 1.60
N SER A 646 -3.15 -28.31 1.25
CA SER A 646 -4.27 -28.98 1.88
C SER A 646 -4.06 -30.48 2.02
N GLY A 647 -4.91 -31.12 2.82
CA GLY A 647 -4.87 -32.57 3.04
C GLY A 647 -3.67 -33.04 3.86
N VAL A 648 -3.45 -34.36 3.86
CA VAL A 648 -2.38 -35.03 4.61
C VAL A 648 -0.99 -34.68 4.08
N ASN A 649 -0.87 -34.45 2.76
CA ASN A 649 0.40 -34.13 2.11
C ASN A 649 0.93 -32.74 2.47
N LYS A 650 0.11 -31.85 3.07
CA LYS A 650 0.56 -30.55 3.58
C LYS A 650 1.58 -30.67 4.71
N ARG A 651 1.50 -31.75 5.50
CA ARG A 651 2.19 -31.88 6.78
C ARG A 651 3.41 -32.77 6.66
N SER A 652 4.39 -32.50 7.51
CA SER A 652 5.55 -33.36 7.75
C SER A 652 5.93 -33.26 9.22
N SER A 653 6.45 -34.34 9.81
CA SER A 653 6.80 -34.36 11.23
C SER A 653 7.85 -33.31 11.58
N GLN A 654 8.79 -33.03 10.67
CA GLN A 654 9.85 -32.04 10.87
C GLN A 654 9.31 -30.60 10.91
N VAL A 655 8.42 -30.24 9.98
CA VAL A 655 7.86 -28.88 9.98
C VAL A 655 6.89 -28.68 11.14
N ASP A 656 6.12 -29.71 11.50
CA ASP A 656 5.20 -29.63 12.65
C ASP A 656 6.00 -29.51 13.97
N ALA A 657 7.06 -30.30 14.15
CA ALA A 657 7.95 -30.17 15.31
C ALA A 657 8.67 -28.80 15.36
N LEU A 658 9.08 -28.26 14.21
CA LEU A 658 9.68 -26.93 14.17
C LEU A 658 8.67 -25.84 14.56
N LYS A 659 7.43 -25.92 14.07
CA LYS A 659 6.37 -24.95 14.39
C LYS A 659 6.06 -24.88 15.88
N GLU A 660 6.14 -25.99 16.60
CA GLU A 660 5.92 -26.02 18.05
C GLU A 660 6.98 -25.25 18.84
N LYS A 661 8.19 -25.07 18.28
CA LYS A 661 9.26 -24.27 18.89
C LYS A 661 9.04 -22.76 18.74
N PHE A 662 8.18 -22.33 17.82
CA PHE A 662 7.98 -20.90 17.55
C PHE A 662 7.21 -20.21 18.70
N PRO A 663 7.62 -19.00 19.11
CA PRO A 663 6.90 -18.24 20.13
C PRO A 663 5.44 -17.95 19.73
N ASP A 664 4.57 -17.78 20.73
CA ASP A 664 3.13 -17.56 20.57
C ASP A 664 2.75 -16.27 19.81
N TRP A 665 3.62 -15.26 19.86
CA TRP A 665 3.50 -13.99 19.12
C TRP A 665 3.88 -14.10 17.64
N THR A 666 4.18 -15.31 17.15
CA THR A 666 4.40 -15.59 15.74
C THR A 666 3.20 -16.27 15.09
N PHE A 667 3.12 -16.17 13.76
CA PHE A 667 2.21 -16.91 12.91
C PHE A 667 3.01 -17.67 11.83
N PRO A 668 3.47 -18.90 12.12
CA PRO A 668 4.15 -19.74 11.15
C PRO A 668 3.14 -20.45 10.23
N SER A 669 3.04 -19.99 8.98
CA SER A 669 2.33 -20.71 7.93
C SER A 669 3.26 -21.75 7.32
N ALA A 670 2.79 -22.99 7.19
CA ALA A 670 3.66 -24.08 6.77
C ALA A 670 2.98 -25.08 5.83
N TRP A 671 3.75 -25.57 4.87
CA TRP A 671 3.33 -26.61 3.94
C TRP A 671 4.53 -27.36 3.35
N VAL A 672 4.26 -28.51 2.75
CA VAL A 672 5.24 -29.29 1.99
C VAL A 672 5.25 -28.82 0.54
N CYS A 673 6.42 -28.86 -0.10
CA CYS A 673 6.56 -28.65 -1.53
C CYS A 673 7.67 -29.50 -2.14
N THR A 674 7.69 -29.61 -3.46
CA THR A 674 8.78 -30.25 -4.21
C THR A 674 9.20 -29.32 -5.34
N TYR A 675 10.46 -29.36 -5.74
CA TYR A 675 11.01 -28.56 -6.83
C TYR A 675 11.86 -29.45 -7.73
N ASN A 676 11.49 -29.57 -9.00
CA ASN A 676 12.23 -30.37 -9.98
C ASN A 676 12.69 -29.45 -11.12
N LEU A 677 13.99 -29.40 -11.37
CA LEU A 677 14.62 -28.59 -12.41
C LEU A 677 15.22 -29.45 -13.50
N PHE A 678 15.06 -29.02 -14.76
CA PHE A 678 15.54 -29.72 -15.95
C PHE A 678 16.22 -28.72 -16.89
N VAL A 679 17.33 -29.15 -17.49
CA VAL A 679 18.07 -28.38 -18.50
C VAL A 679 17.86 -29.04 -19.87
N PHE A 680 17.53 -28.25 -20.89
CA PHE A 680 17.22 -28.71 -22.26
C PHE A 680 18.04 -28.00 -23.34
#